data_AF-A0A507ZVV6-F1
#
_entry.id   AF-A0A507ZVV6-F1
#
_cell.length_a   1.000
_cell.length_b   1.000
_cell.length_c   1.000
_cell.angle_alpha   90.00
_cell.angle_beta   90.00
_cell.angle_gamma   90.00
#
_symmetry.space_group_name_H-M   'P 1'
#
loop_
_entity.id
_entity.type
_entity.pdbx_description
1 polymer ?
#
loop_
_entity_poly.entity_id
_entity_poly.type
_entity_poly.pdbx_seq_one_letter_code
_entity_poly.pdbx_strand_id
1 'polypeptide(L)'
;MHLSGLARRVARRVGASDNVRSSDKVTPARSLARVRFARVGLACLLLAATPALAQTTTPPWTLEVEHAEQPRTVVGTFETQEEAESALWDVPGPSDAEGAYAYVKSQKLLPVDGVNTTIVFTLGAEQPLDPEWNYSALGSQYVTEAAMLVGMEAFYSPNHEPSCGEMSIEPNTEWAAISPEAEGREEQRYYDVNMQFRASDGSCEPFVSAGYATRSRRLQCPIPYTEWDDDYQACVRPDVVAYLTGPVQPDECSRGNPCDVQTGAKSQPELDFDLGWVSFVRTFRSSQVARQSNFGPGWSHSHELRLSVSGDHALLSEGGGLQRPFRRVGAVYVAADASGDRIKTETGGGWTLSAADRTVAFDAQGRIARTTREDGTFLDYAYDTADRLEHITHSTGRRLDFLYDGTTRHAPMDAIQLDGVQLVSYGYLSDIEGQISYVGLGSGQYRDYHYEDERYPYFLTGVTDERGIRYSWFEYDDDRRVVASYHDGGADGVTLAYGAAQTVVTDALGAQTTYDLTPQTAGLPKVGAVTDAAGTVTREYAAAAVDFRRRLVRSVDRADVETLHTYTEVVDGGLPVSVHTIREAAGLASERTVVVRTATDSNRLVSVEQGDRRVDVVRNARGQPLSVSTTDLVSSQVRTTTYGYCEAADVAAPGSTCPQLGLLKTIDGPRTDVADTRSFSYHPADDNGCATPTGACDFRKGDLWKVTNGLGQVQEILAYDPAGRVWATQDANGVVTAYGYTPRGWLAGVQVWGETEADDRTTLIDYLPSGQVSRITPPDGAWIEYDYDDAQRLVAVRDSAGNSLQYTLDLAGNRLAEESRDSGDALKRTLSRVYNQLGQLATQADAGANPTDFTYDANGNLETVTDALSRV
;
A
#
# COMPACT_ATOMS: atom_id res chain seq x y z
N MET A 1 18.60 -37.34 -13.49
CA MET A 1 18.00 -37.99 -12.30
C MET A 1 18.61 -37.52 -10.99
N HIS A 2 19.93 -37.34 -10.84
CA HIS A 2 20.50 -36.77 -9.61
C HIS A 2 20.14 -35.29 -9.39
N LEU A 3 20.29 -34.41 -10.40
CA LEU A 3 19.79 -33.01 -10.38
C LEU A 3 18.37 -32.88 -9.78
N SER A 4 17.40 -33.54 -10.43
CA SER A 4 15.99 -33.62 -10.01
C SER A 4 15.76 -34.25 -8.62
N GLY A 5 16.77 -34.93 -8.07
CA GLY A 5 16.75 -35.56 -6.74
C GLY A 5 17.35 -34.69 -5.64
N LEU A 6 18.41 -33.92 -5.92
CA LEU A 6 19.02 -33.00 -4.93
C LEU A 6 18.13 -31.78 -4.68
N ALA A 7 17.61 -31.14 -5.74
CA ALA A 7 16.68 -30.02 -5.60
C ALA A 7 15.44 -30.38 -4.76
N ARG A 8 14.94 -31.63 -4.88
CA ARG A 8 13.83 -32.18 -4.07
C ARG A 8 14.23 -32.70 -2.68
N ARG A 9 15.51 -32.64 -2.28
CA ARG A 9 16.00 -33.10 -0.97
C ARG A 9 16.58 -31.98 -0.11
N VAL A 10 17.29 -31.01 -0.69
CA VAL A 10 17.74 -29.80 0.04
C VAL A 10 16.54 -28.98 0.51
N ALA A 11 15.64 -28.63 -0.43
CA ALA A 11 14.37 -27.95 -0.13
C ALA A 11 13.39 -28.74 0.75
N ARG A 12 13.72 -30.00 1.12
CA ARG A 12 12.93 -30.86 2.02
C ARG A 12 13.60 -31.13 3.37
N ARG A 13 14.75 -30.53 3.65
CA ARG A 13 15.40 -30.55 4.98
C ARG A 13 15.51 -29.19 5.66
N VAL A 14 15.36 -28.09 4.92
CA VAL A 14 15.27 -26.73 5.48
C VAL A 14 13.85 -26.41 6.01
N GLY A 15 12.84 -27.20 5.65
CA GLY A 15 11.46 -27.07 6.17
C GLY A 15 10.90 -28.40 6.65
N ALA A 16 11.06 -28.71 7.94
CA ALA A 16 10.62 -29.99 8.53
C ALA A 16 10.35 -29.97 10.05
N SER A 17 9.76 -28.89 10.60
CA SER A 17 9.29 -28.87 12.00
C SER A 17 7.96 -28.12 12.20
N ASP A 18 6.93 -28.49 11.44
CA ASP A 18 5.59 -28.80 11.98
C ASP A 18 4.65 -29.31 10.87
N ASN A 19 3.74 -30.23 11.21
CA ASN A 19 2.71 -30.76 10.30
C ASN A 19 1.36 -30.11 10.62
N VAL A 20 0.87 -29.23 9.74
CA VAL A 20 -0.55 -28.91 9.64
C VAL A 20 -0.99 -29.11 8.20
N ARG A 21 -2.02 -29.94 7.99
CA ARG A 21 -2.72 -30.02 6.69
C ARG A 21 -3.84 -28.99 6.66
N SER A 22 -3.76 -28.07 5.72
CA SER A 22 -4.94 -27.44 5.11
C SER A 22 -4.86 -27.60 3.59
N SER A 23 -6.03 -27.75 2.95
CA SER A 23 -6.23 -27.38 1.55
C SER A 23 -6.36 -25.84 1.51
N ASP A 24 -5.94 -25.12 0.48
CA ASP A 24 -6.41 -25.24 -0.91
C ASP A 24 -5.40 -24.64 -1.92
N LYS A 25 -5.71 -24.75 -3.22
CA LYS A 25 -4.85 -24.27 -4.32
C LYS A 25 -5.17 -22.84 -4.72
N VAL A 26 -4.18 -21.94 -4.71
CA VAL A 26 -4.18 -20.70 -5.50
C VAL A 26 -2.77 -20.46 -6.05
N THR A 27 -2.63 -20.34 -7.38
CA THR A 27 -1.37 -19.91 -8.04
C THR A 27 -1.69 -19.42 -9.47
N PRO A 28 -1.30 -18.20 -9.88
CA PRO A 28 -1.70 -17.62 -11.18
C PRO A 28 -0.60 -17.54 -12.26
N ALA A 29 -1.05 -17.47 -13.52
CA ALA A 29 -0.52 -16.75 -14.71
C ALA A 29 0.96 -16.81 -15.15
N ARG A 30 1.20 -16.98 -16.48
CA ARG A 30 1.81 -16.01 -17.44
C ARG A 30 1.79 -16.56 -18.89
N SER A 31 2.19 -15.78 -19.91
CA SER A 31 1.69 -15.92 -21.31
C SER A 31 2.62 -15.30 -22.39
N LEU A 32 2.49 -15.70 -23.70
CA LEU A 32 2.98 -15.05 -24.98
C LEU A 32 4.07 -15.78 -25.87
N ALA A 33 4.27 -15.49 -27.21
CA ALA A 33 4.84 -16.42 -28.28
C ALA A 33 6.30 -16.25 -28.89
N ARG A 34 6.43 -16.28 -30.24
CA ARG A 34 7.46 -15.76 -31.19
C ARG A 34 8.95 -16.22 -31.10
N VAL A 35 9.62 -16.44 -32.24
CA VAL A 35 10.43 -15.46 -33.02
C VAL A 35 10.97 -16.18 -34.29
N ARG A 36 11.20 -15.67 -35.51
CA ARG A 36 10.93 -14.41 -36.30
C ARG A 36 11.14 -14.77 -37.83
N PHE A 37 11.20 -13.77 -38.72
CA PHE A 37 11.80 -13.79 -40.09
C PHE A 37 10.95 -14.34 -41.28
N ALA A 38 11.10 -13.87 -42.54
CA ALA A 38 11.73 -12.64 -43.07
C ALA A 38 11.36 -12.28 -44.55
N ARG A 39 11.34 -10.96 -44.82
CA ARG A 39 11.62 -10.22 -46.09
C ARG A 39 10.89 -10.55 -47.42
N VAL A 40 10.06 -9.59 -47.86
CA VAL A 40 10.13 -8.75 -49.11
C VAL A 40 8.70 -8.42 -49.61
N GLY A 41 8.39 -7.15 -49.90
CA GLY A 41 7.18 -6.76 -50.66
C GLY A 41 6.69 -5.32 -50.42
N LEU A 42 6.53 -4.52 -51.48
CA LEU A 42 6.30 -3.07 -51.44
C LEU A 42 4.80 -2.66 -51.57
N ALA A 43 4.45 -1.53 -50.94
CA ALA A 43 3.52 -0.48 -51.41
C ALA A 43 1.96 -0.54 -51.28
N CYS A 44 1.43 0.64 -50.92
CA CYS A 44 0.15 1.27 -51.32
C CYS A 44 -1.21 0.86 -50.71
N LEU A 45 -1.70 1.76 -49.83
CA LEU A 45 -2.96 2.53 -49.97
C LEU A 45 -4.27 1.82 -50.39
N LEU A 46 -5.26 1.90 -49.51
CA LEU A 46 -6.53 2.60 -49.80
C LEU A 46 -7.25 3.02 -48.51
N LEU A 47 -7.86 4.21 -48.50
CA LEU A 47 -8.70 4.67 -47.39
C LEU A 47 -10.13 4.14 -47.54
N ALA A 48 -10.76 3.84 -46.41
CA ALA A 48 -12.22 3.87 -46.27
C ALA A 48 -12.55 4.66 -44.99
N ALA A 49 -12.78 5.96 -45.13
CA ALA A 49 -13.19 6.80 -44.00
C ALA A 49 -14.70 6.65 -43.74
N THR A 50 -15.06 6.34 -42.50
CA THR A 50 -16.42 6.52 -41.96
C THR A 50 -16.34 7.50 -40.77
N PRO A 51 -17.35 8.37 -40.59
CA PRO A 51 -17.20 9.57 -39.77
C PRO A 51 -17.17 9.26 -38.27
N ALA A 52 -16.46 10.10 -37.53
CA ALA A 52 -16.54 10.14 -36.07
C ALA A 52 -17.94 10.58 -35.63
N LEU A 53 -18.52 9.85 -34.67
CA LEU A 53 -19.65 10.30 -33.85
C LEU A 53 -19.51 9.71 -32.45
N ALA A 54 -19.15 10.57 -31.49
CA ALA A 54 -19.25 10.41 -30.04
C ALA A 54 -18.77 9.06 -29.43
N GLN A 55 -17.59 9.11 -28.81
CA GLN A 55 -17.52 8.57 -27.45
C GLN A 55 -18.56 9.34 -26.59
N THR A 56 -19.20 8.68 -25.63
CA THR A 56 -19.26 9.33 -24.31
C THR A 56 -17.86 9.19 -23.74
N THR A 57 -17.11 10.29 -23.72
CA THR A 57 -15.75 10.37 -23.19
C THR A 57 -15.74 9.96 -21.71
N THR A 58 -14.55 9.96 -21.09
CA THR A 58 -14.46 10.20 -19.65
C THR A 58 -15.36 11.40 -19.30
N PRO A 59 -16.28 11.29 -18.32
CA PRO A 59 -17.24 12.35 -18.04
C PRO A 59 -16.45 13.63 -17.71
N PRO A 60 -16.73 14.74 -18.41
CA PRO A 60 -15.74 15.79 -18.57
C PRO A 60 -15.41 16.48 -17.25
N TRP A 61 -14.12 16.71 -17.05
CA TRP A 61 -13.60 17.49 -15.93
C TRP A 61 -14.15 18.91 -16.03
N THR A 62 -15.01 19.28 -15.09
CA THR A 62 -15.64 20.60 -15.04
C THR A 62 -14.82 21.49 -14.12
N LEU A 63 -14.27 22.57 -14.69
CA LEU A 63 -13.58 23.62 -13.95
C LEU A 63 -14.61 24.68 -13.52
N GLU A 64 -14.69 24.93 -12.23
CA GLU A 64 -15.48 26.01 -11.63
C GLU A 64 -14.58 26.87 -10.73
N VAL A 65 -14.86 28.17 -10.66
CA VAL A 65 -14.18 29.10 -9.74
C VAL A 65 -15.19 29.86 -8.90
N GLU A 66 -14.82 30.22 -7.68
CA GLU A 66 -15.68 30.86 -6.68
C GLU A 66 -14.88 31.93 -5.92
N HIS A 67 -15.52 33.07 -5.64
CA HIS A 67 -14.93 34.19 -4.90
C HIS A 67 -15.93 34.75 -3.90
N ALA A 68 -15.48 35.36 -2.79
CA ALA A 68 -16.38 35.85 -1.74
C ALA A 68 -17.46 36.83 -2.24
N GLU A 69 -17.21 37.56 -3.34
CA GLU A 69 -18.18 38.48 -3.96
C GLU A 69 -18.85 37.93 -5.24
N GLN A 70 -18.51 36.71 -5.71
CA GLN A 70 -19.00 36.16 -6.98
C GLN A 70 -19.49 34.71 -6.86
N PRO A 71 -20.66 34.36 -7.43
CA PRO A 71 -21.16 32.99 -7.39
C PRO A 71 -20.24 32.03 -8.15
N ARG A 72 -20.11 30.80 -7.63
CA ARG A 72 -19.44 29.68 -8.28
C ARG A 72 -19.84 29.58 -9.76
N THR A 73 -18.85 29.70 -10.65
CA THR A 73 -19.05 29.85 -12.09
C THR A 73 -18.22 28.82 -12.85
N VAL A 74 -18.86 28.11 -13.78
CA VAL A 74 -18.17 27.17 -14.70
C VAL A 74 -17.31 27.96 -15.69
N VAL A 75 -16.01 27.69 -15.68
CA VAL A 75 -15.04 28.20 -16.65
C VAL A 75 -15.07 27.37 -17.93
N GLY A 76 -15.12 26.04 -17.79
CA GLY A 76 -15.06 25.12 -18.93
C GLY A 76 -15.25 23.65 -18.55
N THR A 77 -15.34 22.82 -19.58
CA THR A 77 -15.42 21.35 -19.48
C THR A 77 -14.34 20.74 -20.37
N PHE A 78 -13.50 19.88 -19.78
CA PHE A 78 -12.29 19.32 -20.36
C PHE A 78 -12.37 17.79 -20.39
N GLU A 79 -11.60 17.11 -21.24
CA GLU A 79 -11.67 15.64 -21.32
C GLU A 79 -10.81 14.97 -20.24
N THR A 80 -9.77 15.68 -19.76
CA THR A 80 -8.84 15.25 -18.71
C THR A 80 -8.71 16.24 -17.54
N GLN A 81 -8.21 15.76 -16.41
CA GLN A 81 -7.93 16.58 -15.21
C GLN A 81 -6.85 17.64 -15.51
N GLU A 82 -5.76 17.21 -16.15
CA GLU A 82 -4.58 18.04 -16.49
C GLU A 82 -4.93 19.22 -17.42
N GLU A 83 -5.88 19.04 -18.34
CA GLU A 83 -6.40 20.16 -19.15
C GLU A 83 -7.18 21.17 -18.31
N ALA A 84 -7.96 20.71 -17.33
CA ALA A 84 -8.68 21.58 -16.41
C ALA A 84 -7.72 22.29 -15.41
N GLU A 85 -6.58 21.69 -15.08
CA GLU A 85 -5.52 22.30 -14.24
C GLU A 85 -4.70 23.31 -15.02
N SER A 86 -4.28 22.98 -16.25
CA SER A 86 -3.64 23.94 -17.15
C SER A 86 -4.56 25.13 -17.44
N ALA A 87 -5.86 24.89 -17.65
CA ALA A 87 -6.83 25.96 -17.86
C ALA A 87 -7.16 26.74 -16.58
N LEU A 88 -7.01 26.16 -15.39
CA LEU A 88 -7.15 26.85 -14.10
C LEU A 88 -6.09 27.95 -13.95
N TRP A 89 -4.84 27.65 -14.26
CA TRP A 89 -3.75 28.63 -14.12
C TRP A 89 -3.89 29.83 -15.08
N ASP A 90 -4.58 29.65 -16.22
CA ASP A 90 -4.94 30.71 -17.17
C ASP A 90 -6.22 31.48 -16.79
N VAL A 91 -6.94 31.12 -15.70
CA VAL A 91 -8.16 31.84 -15.30
C VAL A 91 -7.83 33.25 -14.80
N PRO A 92 -8.48 34.30 -15.33
CA PRO A 92 -8.38 35.65 -14.77
C PRO A 92 -8.83 35.67 -13.30
N GLY A 93 -7.91 35.99 -12.40
CA GLY A 93 -8.20 36.20 -10.98
C GLY A 93 -9.22 37.33 -10.75
N PRO A 94 -9.84 37.40 -9.56
CA PRO A 94 -10.78 38.47 -9.22
C PRO A 94 -10.09 39.85 -9.26
N SER A 95 -10.88 40.93 -9.32
CA SER A 95 -10.39 42.29 -9.56
C SER A 95 -9.39 42.83 -8.54
N ASP A 96 -9.32 42.20 -7.37
CA ASP A 96 -8.46 42.48 -6.23
C ASP A 96 -7.40 41.38 -5.97
N ALA A 97 -7.32 40.40 -6.87
CA ALA A 97 -6.29 39.36 -6.92
C ALA A 97 -6.04 38.91 -8.39
N GLU A 98 -5.78 39.86 -9.29
CA GLU A 98 -5.61 39.59 -10.73
C GLU A 98 -4.45 38.59 -10.96
N GLY A 99 -4.77 37.44 -11.56
CA GLY A 99 -3.82 36.33 -11.77
C GLY A 99 -3.67 35.34 -10.60
N ALA A 100 -4.45 35.47 -9.52
CA ALA A 100 -4.34 34.60 -8.34
C ALA A 100 -4.50 33.09 -8.61
N TYR A 101 -5.29 32.69 -9.62
CA TYR A 101 -5.46 31.27 -9.97
C TYR A 101 -4.20 30.62 -10.55
N ALA A 102 -3.18 31.38 -10.96
CA ALA A 102 -1.85 30.83 -11.29
C ALA A 102 -1.04 30.38 -10.05
N TYR A 103 -1.55 30.64 -8.83
CA TYR A 103 -0.87 30.36 -7.57
C TYR A 103 -1.66 29.44 -6.62
N VAL A 104 -2.87 29.00 -7.00
CA VAL A 104 -3.65 28.06 -6.18
C VAL A 104 -3.08 26.64 -6.24
N LYS A 105 -3.12 25.92 -5.11
CA LYS A 105 -2.64 24.54 -5.00
C LYS A 105 -3.78 23.63 -4.54
N SER A 106 -3.74 22.36 -4.96
CA SER A 106 -4.74 21.37 -4.56
C SER A 106 -4.60 21.03 -3.07
N GLN A 107 -5.59 21.39 -2.25
CA GLN A 107 -5.56 21.13 -0.80
C GLN A 107 -6.48 19.96 -0.38
N LYS A 108 -7.53 19.63 -1.16
CA LYS A 108 -8.48 18.57 -0.77
C LYS A 108 -9.13 17.89 -1.97
N LEU A 109 -9.27 16.56 -1.90
CA LEU A 109 -10.01 15.73 -2.87
C LEU A 109 -11.32 15.27 -2.22
N LEU A 110 -12.47 15.74 -2.69
CA LEU A 110 -13.79 15.48 -2.11
C LEU A 110 -14.68 14.67 -3.05
N PRO A 111 -15.48 13.70 -2.58
CA PRO A 111 -16.55 13.12 -3.39
C PRO A 111 -17.74 14.08 -3.49
N VAL A 112 -18.43 14.09 -4.64
CA VAL A 112 -19.66 14.87 -4.85
C VAL A 112 -20.91 14.01 -4.72
N ASP A 113 -20.95 12.90 -5.47
CA ASP A 113 -22.12 12.01 -5.59
C ASP A 113 -21.76 10.52 -5.47
N GLY A 114 -20.47 10.20 -5.27
CA GLY A 114 -19.93 8.84 -5.18
C GLY A 114 -19.56 8.21 -6.53
N VAL A 115 -19.78 8.90 -7.65
CA VAL A 115 -19.24 8.59 -8.98
C VAL A 115 -18.20 9.64 -9.39
N ASN A 116 -18.41 10.89 -8.99
CA ASN A 116 -17.55 12.04 -9.24
C ASN A 116 -16.82 12.51 -7.96
N THR A 117 -15.61 13.03 -8.17
CA THR A 117 -14.75 13.68 -7.20
C THR A 117 -14.43 15.10 -7.65
N THR A 118 -14.32 16.03 -6.70
CA THR A 118 -13.88 17.41 -6.89
C THR A 118 -12.54 17.60 -6.20
N ILE A 119 -11.53 18.06 -6.93
CA ILE A 119 -10.31 18.62 -6.34
C ILE A 119 -10.60 20.09 -6.01
N VAL A 120 -10.37 20.46 -4.76
CA VAL A 120 -10.45 21.84 -4.27
C VAL A 120 -9.05 22.43 -4.29
N PHE A 121 -8.90 23.49 -5.08
CA PHE A 121 -7.73 24.35 -5.12
C PHE A 121 -8.02 25.63 -4.36
N THR A 122 -7.07 26.06 -3.54
CA THR A 122 -7.15 27.29 -2.73
C THR A 122 -5.80 28.00 -2.78
N LEU A 123 -5.82 29.32 -2.56
CA LEU A 123 -4.60 30.11 -2.62
C LEU A 123 -3.79 29.98 -1.32
N GLY A 124 -2.56 29.48 -1.41
CA GLY A 124 -1.60 29.42 -0.31
C GLY A 124 -1.58 28.13 0.52
N ALA A 125 -1.52 28.30 1.85
CA ALA A 125 -1.10 27.36 2.90
C ALA A 125 0.42 27.08 2.96
N GLU A 126 1.23 28.09 2.62
CA GLU A 126 2.67 28.09 2.92
C GLU A 126 2.93 28.74 4.29
N GLN A 127 4.04 28.40 4.94
CA GLN A 127 4.48 29.12 6.15
C GLN A 127 5.08 30.50 5.78
N PRO A 128 4.95 31.51 6.67
CA PRO A 128 5.55 32.83 6.49
C PRO A 128 7.09 32.75 6.56
N LEU A 129 7.76 33.70 5.91
CA LEU A 129 9.23 33.69 5.80
C LEU A 129 9.98 34.03 7.11
N ASP A 130 9.38 34.84 8.00
CA ASP A 130 9.92 35.15 9.35
C ASP A 130 8.91 34.72 10.45
N PRO A 131 8.79 33.41 10.78
CA PRO A 131 7.79 32.91 11.74
C PRO A 131 8.09 33.24 13.22
N GLU A 132 9.32 33.67 13.52
CA GLU A 132 9.86 33.81 14.88
C GLU A 132 9.47 35.11 15.60
N TRP A 133 9.23 35.00 16.91
CA TRP A 133 8.81 36.11 17.77
C TRP A 133 10.00 36.94 18.28
N ASN A 134 10.01 38.23 17.98
CA ASN A 134 10.89 39.23 18.59
C ASN A 134 10.18 39.87 19.78
N TYR A 135 10.79 39.76 20.96
CA TYR A 135 10.27 40.24 22.23
C TYR A 135 10.74 41.68 22.51
N SER A 136 9.94 42.46 23.22
CA SER A 136 10.17 43.89 23.46
C SER A 136 9.66 44.27 24.85
N ALA A 137 10.55 44.82 25.69
CA ALA A 137 10.20 45.30 27.02
C ALA A 137 11.02 46.54 27.37
N LEU A 138 10.40 47.52 28.03
CA LEU A 138 11.07 48.70 28.61
C LEU A 138 11.91 49.50 27.60
N GLY A 139 11.55 49.45 26.30
CA GLY A 139 12.26 50.13 25.20
C GLY A 139 13.44 49.35 24.60
N SER A 140 13.67 48.11 25.02
CA SER A 140 14.70 47.20 24.47
C SER A 140 14.07 46.01 23.76
N GLN A 141 14.75 45.48 22.74
CA GLN A 141 14.33 44.30 21.96
C GLN A 141 15.21 43.08 22.26
N TYR A 142 14.62 41.90 22.19
CA TYR A 142 15.20 40.62 22.60
C TYR A 142 14.74 39.50 21.66
N VAL A 143 15.61 38.52 21.40
CA VAL A 143 15.30 37.38 20.49
C VAL A 143 14.48 36.29 21.18
N THR A 144 14.41 36.26 22.52
CA THR A 144 13.63 35.27 23.29
C THR A 144 13.00 35.88 24.55
N GLU A 145 11.90 35.29 25.02
CA GLU A 145 11.22 35.70 26.25
C GLU A 145 12.15 35.61 27.48
N ALA A 146 13.01 34.58 27.55
CA ALA A 146 13.99 34.44 28.62
C ALA A 146 15.03 35.59 28.65
N ALA A 147 15.52 36.02 27.49
CA ALA A 147 16.43 37.17 27.40
C ALA A 147 15.74 38.49 27.77
N MET A 148 14.47 38.63 27.42
CA MET A 148 13.62 39.76 27.79
C MET A 148 13.41 39.85 29.31
N LEU A 149 13.08 38.74 29.97
CA LEU A 149 12.88 38.69 31.43
C LEU A 149 14.13 39.09 32.21
N VAL A 150 15.31 38.59 31.81
CA VAL A 150 16.61 39.02 32.38
C VAL A 150 16.86 40.52 32.16
N GLY A 151 16.45 41.05 31.01
CA GLY A 151 16.49 42.48 30.72
C GLY A 151 15.57 43.32 31.61
N MET A 152 14.37 42.82 31.91
CA MET A 152 13.44 43.46 32.85
C MET A 152 13.96 43.43 34.29
N GLU A 153 14.47 42.28 34.74
CA GLU A 153 15.08 42.13 36.07
C GLU A 153 16.24 43.12 36.26
N ALA A 154 17.15 43.22 35.28
CA ALA A 154 18.26 44.16 35.30
C ALA A 154 17.83 45.63 35.34
N PHE A 155 16.69 45.99 34.73
CA PHE A 155 16.13 47.34 34.77
C PHE A 155 15.51 47.69 36.14
N TYR A 156 14.79 46.75 36.76
CA TYR A 156 14.13 46.99 38.05
C TYR A 156 15.06 46.81 39.26
N SER A 157 16.13 46.01 39.13
CA SER A 157 17.11 45.71 40.19
C SER A 157 17.59 46.93 41.01
N PRO A 158 17.88 48.11 40.44
CA PRO A 158 18.31 49.29 41.22
C PRO A 158 17.28 49.84 42.21
N ASN A 159 16.00 49.45 42.11
CA ASN A 159 14.93 49.87 43.03
C ASN A 159 14.64 48.84 44.15
N HIS A 160 15.30 47.68 44.11
CA HIS A 160 15.11 46.57 45.04
C HIS A 160 16.21 46.55 46.12
N GLU A 161 15.82 46.31 47.37
CA GLU A 161 16.74 46.05 48.49
C GLU A 161 17.05 44.54 48.58
N PRO A 162 18.26 44.08 48.20
CA PRO A 162 18.58 42.65 48.15
C PRO A 162 18.70 42.00 49.54
N SER A 163 18.74 42.79 50.62
CA SER A 163 18.69 42.26 52.00
C SER A 163 17.26 41.95 52.50
N CYS A 164 16.23 42.22 51.70
CA CYS A 164 14.82 41.96 52.04
C CYS A 164 14.22 40.69 51.41
N GLY A 165 14.78 40.20 50.29
CA GLY A 165 14.30 39.02 49.57
C GLY A 165 14.89 38.94 48.17
N GLU A 166 14.38 38.02 47.36
CA GLU A 166 14.62 38.00 45.91
C GLU A 166 13.49 38.73 45.18
N MET A 167 13.77 39.22 43.96
CA MET A 167 12.76 39.77 43.04
C MET A 167 12.13 38.63 42.24
N SER A 168 10.84 38.72 41.92
CA SER A 168 10.22 37.88 40.89
C SER A 168 9.54 38.73 39.81
N ILE A 169 9.51 38.18 38.59
CA ILE A 169 8.77 38.75 37.45
C ILE A 169 7.85 37.63 36.95
N GLU A 170 6.57 37.76 37.26
CA GLU A 170 5.57 36.71 37.03
C GLU A 170 4.51 37.19 36.02
N PRO A 171 4.11 36.36 35.03
CA PRO A 171 3.08 36.75 34.06
C PRO A 171 1.72 36.87 34.76
N ASN A 172 1.14 38.06 34.72
CA ASN A 172 -0.20 38.35 35.26
C ASN A 172 -1.29 37.99 34.22
N THR A 173 -0.98 38.13 32.94
CA THR A 173 -1.86 37.69 31.83
C THR A 173 -1.18 36.63 30.97
N GLU A 174 -1.97 35.97 30.11
CA GLU A 174 -1.41 35.36 28.92
C GLU A 174 -0.90 36.41 27.92
N TRP A 175 -0.18 35.95 26.89
CA TRP A 175 0.02 36.75 25.68
C TRP A 175 -1.33 36.90 24.95
N ALA A 176 -1.69 38.11 24.57
CA ALA A 176 -2.91 38.41 23.82
C ALA A 176 -2.67 39.50 22.77
N ALA A 177 -3.40 39.44 21.66
CA ALA A 177 -3.30 40.42 20.57
C ALA A 177 -3.52 41.86 21.06
N ILE A 178 -2.71 42.82 20.61
CA ILE A 178 -2.85 44.23 21.04
C ILE A 178 -4.11 44.88 20.44
N SER A 179 -4.53 44.40 19.26
CA SER A 179 -5.82 44.61 18.64
C SER A 179 -6.16 43.41 17.75
N PRO A 180 -7.40 43.23 17.27
CA PRO A 180 -7.75 42.11 16.38
C PRO A 180 -6.90 42.07 15.10
N GLU A 181 -6.50 43.24 14.58
CA GLU A 181 -5.63 43.35 13.40
C GLU A 181 -4.18 42.95 13.69
N ALA A 182 -3.80 42.86 14.97
CA ALA A 182 -2.51 42.41 15.46
C ALA A 182 -2.52 40.94 15.92
N GLU A 183 -3.66 40.23 15.85
CA GLU A 183 -3.73 38.80 16.20
C GLU A 183 -2.78 37.99 15.31
N GLY A 184 -2.11 37.00 15.93
CA GLY A 184 -0.99 36.27 15.35
C GLY A 184 0.29 37.08 15.07
N ARG A 185 0.27 38.43 15.05
CA ARG A 185 1.34 39.32 14.56
C ARG A 185 2.06 40.14 15.64
N GLU A 186 1.31 40.80 16.52
CA GLU A 186 1.83 41.56 17.66
C GLU A 186 0.92 41.40 18.89
N GLU A 187 1.51 40.93 19.98
CA GLU A 187 0.83 40.55 21.21
C GLU A 187 1.46 41.23 22.43
N GLN A 188 0.67 41.49 23.46
CA GLN A 188 1.10 42.05 24.75
C GLN A 188 0.84 41.05 25.89
N ARG A 189 1.74 41.06 26.88
CA ARG A 189 1.59 40.33 28.15
C ARG A 189 1.96 41.26 29.30
N TYR A 190 1.14 41.25 30.35
CA TYR A 190 1.41 41.99 31.58
C TYR A 190 2.16 41.11 32.58
N TYR A 191 3.06 41.73 33.35
CA TYR A 191 3.89 41.08 34.35
C TYR A 191 3.81 41.82 35.67
N ASP A 192 3.64 41.09 36.76
CA ASP A 192 3.81 41.61 38.11
C ASP A 192 5.30 41.47 38.49
N VAL A 193 5.96 42.62 38.64
CA VAL A 193 7.34 42.71 39.13
C VAL A 193 7.28 42.88 40.63
N ASN A 194 7.40 41.76 41.34
CA ASN A 194 7.40 41.71 42.80
C ASN A 194 8.80 42.04 43.32
N MET A 195 8.92 43.15 44.04
CA MET A 195 10.17 43.57 44.69
C MET A 195 9.92 43.99 46.13
N GLN A 196 11.00 44.07 46.91
CA GLN A 196 10.96 44.64 48.25
C GLN A 196 11.90 45.83 48.35
N PHE A 197 11.48 46.85 49.07
CA PHE A 197 12.28 48.03 49.40
C PHE A 197 12.34 48.22 50.92
N ARG A 198 13.33 48.99 51.39
CA ARG A 198 13.47 49.28 52.82
C ARG A 198 12.73 50.55 53.22
N ALA A 199 11.84 50.45 54.19
CA ALA A 199 11.21 51.62 54.80
C ALA A 199 12.18 52.38 55.70
N SER A 200 11.82 53.63 56.05
CA SER A 200 12.66 54.54 56.83
C SER A 200 12.82 54.18 58.31
N ASP A 201 12.02 53.24 58.82
CA ASP A 201 12.17 52.60 60.13
C ASP A 201 13.01 51.30 60.09
N GLY A 202 13.35 50.83 58.88
CA GLY A 202 14.16 49.66 58.63
C GLY A 202 13.38 48.39 58.27
N SER A 203 12.03 48.42 58.20
CA SER A 203 11.23 47.29 57.71
C SER A 203 11.49 47.01 56.22
N CYS A 204 11.11 45.81 55.78
CA CYS A 204 11.06 45.42 54.38
C CYS A 204 9.58 45.45 53.95
N GLU A 205 9.23 46.35 53.04
CA GLU A 205 7.86 46.50 52.54
C GLU A 205 7.75 45.96 51.10
N PRO A 206 6.69 45.22 50.78
CA PRO A 206 6.47 44.72 49.42
C PRO A 206 6.01 45.86 48.49
N PHE A 207 6.54 45.85 47.26
CA PHE A 207 6.12 46.72 46.18
C PHE A 207 5.94 45.90 44.91
N VAL A 208 4.76 45.97 44.32
CA VAL A 208 4.46 45.35 43.02
C VAL A 208 4.46 46.44 41.96
N SER A 209 5.30 46.29 40.94
CA SER A 209 5.29 47.17 39.77
C SER A 209 4.68 46.43 38.58
N ALA A 210 3.67 47.02 37.93
CA ALA A 210 3.12 46.46 36.71
C ALA A 210 4.07 46.75 35.54
N GLY A 211 4.71 45.69 35.03
CA GLY A 211 5.40 45.69 33.76
C GLY A 211 4.48 45.25 32.62
N TYR A 212 4.85 45.55 31.39
CA TYR A 212 4.35 44.84 30.22
C TYR A 212 5.49 44.60 29.24
N ALA A 213 5.32 43.57 28.43
CA ALA A 213 6.12 43.35 27.24
C ALA A 213 5.20 43.22 26.02
N THR A 214 5.74 43.46 24.84
CA THR A 214 5.14 43.05 23.57
C THR A 214 6.01 41.99 22.90
N ARG A 215 5.42 41.14 22.06
CA ARG A 215 6.14 40.28 21.11
C ARG A 215 5.58 40.52 19.72
N SER A 216 6.45 40.54 18.71
CA SER A 216 6.09 40.83 17.32
C SER A 216 6.82 39.88 16.36
N ARG A 217 6.13 39.42 15.30
CA ARG A 217 6.74 38.60 14.23
C ARG A 217 6.30 39.09 12.84
N ARG A 218 7.12 38.80 11.83
CA ARG A 218 6.90 39.29 10.45
C ARG A 218 6.30 38.20 9.59
N LEU A 219 4.97 38.18 9.54
CA LEU A 219 4.24 37.22 8.72
C LEU A 219 4.28 37.63 7.24
N GLN A 220 5.48 37.68 6.66
CA GLN A 220 5.71 37.92 5.24
C GLN A 220 5.37 36.65 4.48
N CYS A 221 4.23 36.68 3.80
CA CYS A 221 3.75 35.56 3.02
C CYS A 221 4.53 35.39 1.69
N PRO A 222 4.89 34.16 1.30
CA PRO A 222 5.73 33.91 0.13
C PRO A 222 4.94 33.95 -1.20
N ILE A 223 3.62 33.80 -1.18
CA ILE A 223 2.75 33.78 -2.36
C ILE A 223 2.02 35.14 -2.48
N PRO A 224 2.01 35.79 -3.65
CA PRO A 224 1.23 37.01 -3.89
C PRO A 224 -0.24 36.86 -3.47
N TYR A 225 -0.84 37.94 -3.00
CA TYR A 225 -2.23 38.01 -2.52
C TYR A 225 -2.57 37.13 -1.31
N THR A 226 -1.64 36.36 -0.73
CA THR A 226 -1.88 35.64 0.55
C THR A 226 -1.58 36.51 1.76
N GLU A 227 -2.38 36.35 2.81
CA GLU A 227 -2.16 36.92 4.14
C GLU A 227 -2.12 35.79 5.18
N TRP A 228 -1.58 36.06 6.37
CA TRP A 228 -1.65 35.10 7.46
C TRP A 228 -3.07 35.00 8.02
N ASP A 229 -3.55 33.76 8.14
CA ASP A 229 -4.85 33.42 8.72
C ASP A 229 -4.64 32.46 9.89
N ASP A 230 -5.21 32.79 11.05
CA ASP A 230 -5.05 32.02 12.28
C ASP A 230 -5.89 30.73 12.35
N ASP A 231 -6.97 30.59 11.57
CA ASP A 231 -7.71 29.32 11.46
C ASP A 231 -6.90 28.28 10.65
N TYR A 232 -6.07 28.74 9.70
CA TYR A 232 -5.19 27.90 8.89
C TYR A 232 -3.75 27.80 9.43
N GLN A 233 -3.35 28.69 10.36
CA GLN A 233 -1.97 28.85 10.87
C GLN A 233 -0.93 28.92 9.74
N ALA A 234 -1.28 29.60 8.64
CA ALA A 234 -0.48 29.67 7.43
C ALA A 234 -0.83 30.93 6.60
N CYS A 235 0.00 31.22 5.60
CA CYS A 235 -0.30 32.23 4.60
C CYS A 235 -1.24 31.68 3.53
N VAL A 236 -2.49 32.14 3.53
CA VAL A 236 -3.58 31.69 2.66
C VAL A 236 -4.33 32.90 2.08
N ARG A 237 -5.23 32.62 1.13
CA ARG A 237 -6.35 33.50 0.81
C ARG A 237 -7.58 32.64 0.51
N PRO A 238 -8.38 32.29 1.54
CA PRO A 238 -9.38 31.23 1.46
C PRO A 238 -10.63 31.61 0.64
N ASP A 239 -10.79 32.88 0.30
CA ASP A 239 -11.83 33.38 -0.60
C ASP A 239 -11.53 33.14 -2.10
N VAL A 240 -10.29 32.76 -2.48
CA VAL A 240 -9.95 32.41 -3.86
C VAL A 240 -9.94 30.89 -4.00
N VAL A 241 -11.01 30.34 -4.57
CA VAL A 241 -11.24 28.89 -4.64
C VAL A 241 -11.53 28.44 -6.07
N ALA A 242 -10.95 27.31 -6.46
CA ALA A 242 -11.30 26.61 -7.68
C ALA A 242 -11.61 25.12 -7.44
N TYR A 243 -12.42 24.56 -8.33
CA TYR A 243 -12.98 23.22 -8.21
C TYR A 243 -12.86 22.49 -9.55
N LEU A 244 -12.18 21.36 -9.55
CA LEU A 244 -12.09 20.47 -10.71
C LEU A 244 -12.87 19.19 -10.43
N THR A 245 -14.02 19.04 -11.08
CA THR A 245 -14.94 17.92 -10.83
C THR A 245 -14.94 16.92 -11.98
N GLY A 246 -14.54 15.68 -11.72
CA GLY A 246 -14.47 14.59 -12.69
C GLY A 246 -14.66 13.20 -12.05
N PRO A 247 -14.46 12.09 -12.79
CA PRO A 247 -14.77 10.76 -12.30
C PRO A 247 -13.80 10.26 -11.21
N VAL A 248 -14.35 9.61 -10.18
CA VAL A 248 -13.59 8.80 -9.22
C VAL A 248 -12.89 7.66 -9.97
N GLN A 249 -11.63 7.40 -9.64
CA GLN A 249 -10.85 6.32 -10.26
C GLN A 249 -11.34 4.94 -9.77
N PRO A 250 -11.86 4.05 -10.64
CA PRO A 250 -12.43 2.76 -10.25
C PRO A 250 -11.36 1.73 -9.84
N ASP A 251 -11.81 0.69 -9.14
CA ASP A 251 -11.03 -0.53 -8.90
C ASP A 251 -10.86 -1.34 -10.21
N GLU A 252 -9.70 -1.95 -10.39
CA GLU A 252 -9.15 -2.30 -11.71
C GLU A 252 -9.47 -3.73 -12.17
N CYS A 253 -9.47 -3.94 -13.49
CA CYS A 253 -9.42 -5.27 -14.11
C CYS A 253 -8.13 -5.39 -14.95
N SER A 254 -6.98 -5.32 -14.27
CA SER A 254 -5.68 -5.16 -14.91
C SER A 254 -5.19 -6.38 -15.69
N ARG A 255 -4.43 -6.13 -16.76
CA ARG A 255 -3.78 -7.13 -17.64
C ARG A 255 -2.36 -6.70 -18.01
N GLY A 256 -1.48 -7.65 -18.32
CA GLY A 256 -0.13 -7.39 -18.89
C GLY A 256 0.70 -6.30 -18.20
N ASN A 257 1.18 -6.56 -16.98
CA ASN A 257 2.10 -5.71 -16.21
C ASN A 257 1.56 -4.26 -16.05
N PRO A 258 0.77 -3.98 -14.99
CA PRO A 258 -0.68 -3.87 -15.11
C PRO A 258 -1.18 -2.64 -15.90
N CYS A 259 -1.98 -2.93 -16.93
CA CYS A 259 -2.80 -2.00 -17.71
C CYS A 259 -4.27 -2.25 -17.40
N ASP A 260 -5.05 -1.25 -17.01
CA ASP A 260 -6.49 -1.42 -16.77
C ASP A 260 -7.32 -1.33 -18.06
N VAL A 261 -8.22 -2.31 -18.24
CA VAL A 261 -9.05 -2.43 -19.44
C VAL A 261 -10.31 -1.57 -19.43
N GLN A 262 -10.64 -0.90 -18.31
CA GLN A 262 -11.85 -0.08 -18.14
C GLN A 262 -11.57 1.40 -18.39
N THR A 263 -10.38 1.86 -18.00
CA THR A 263 -9.93 3.26 -18.01
C THR A 263 -8.79 3.51 -18.98
N GLY A 264 -7.98 2.50 -19.26
CA GLY A 264 -6.71 2.66 -19.96
C GLY A 264 -5.57 3.23 -19.10
N ALA A 265 -5.72 3.26 -17.77
CA ALA A 265 -4.63 3.61 -16.89
C ALA A 265 -3.49 2.57 -16.95
N LYS A 266 -2.24 3.04 -17.02
CA LYS A 266 -1.08 2.24 -16.63
C LYS A 266 -0.92 2.32 -15.12
N SER A 267 -0.78 1.17 -14.47
CA SER A 267 -0.41 1.02 -13.06
C SER A 267 0.95 0.33 -12.98
N GLN A 268 1.89 0.81 -12.17
CA GLN A 268 3.19 0.18 -11.98
C GLN A 268 3.59 0.21 -10.49
N PRO A 269 3.27 -0.86 -9.73
CA PRO A 269 3.69 -1.01 -8.35
C PRO A 269 5.15 -1.48 -8.27
N GLU A 270 5.93 -0.82 -7.41
CA GLU A 270 7.36 -1.00 -7.21
C GLU A 270 7.62 -1.18 -5.70
N LEU A 271 8.09 -2.37 -5.31
CA LEU A 271 8.41 -2.70 -3.92
C LEU A 271 9.83 -2.21 -3.58
N ASP A 272 9.95 -1.25 -2.67
CA ASP A 272 11.25 -0.77 -2.20
C ASP A 272 11.81 -1.69 -1.10
N PHE A 273 10.98 -2.06 -0.12
CA PHE A 273 11.34 -3.03 0.93
C PHE A 273 10.11 -3.69 1.58
N ASP A 274 10.32 -4.87 2.16
CA ASP A 274 9.39 -5.57 3.05
C ASP A 274 10.15 -6.09 4.29
N LEU A 275 9.71 -5.66 5.47
CA LEU A 275 10.26 -6.07 6.79
C LEU A 275 9.33 -7.07 7.51
N GLY A 276 8.24 -7.51 6.87
CA GLY A 276 7.20 -8.39 7.42
C GLY A 276 6.18 -7.70 8.33
N TRP A 277 6.63 -6.76 9.18
CA TRP A 277 5.75 -5.90 9.96
C TRP A 277 5.28 -4.66 9.16
N VAL A 278 6.10 -4.16 8.23
CA VAL A 278 5.79 -3.05 7.32
C VAL A 278 6.41 -3.29 5.95
N SER A 279 5.75 -2.82 4.89
CA SER A 279 6.25 -2.91 3.51
C SER A 279 5.94 -1.63 2.72
N PHE A 280 6.99 -1.07 2.11
CA PHE A 280 6.88 0.18 1.36
C PHE A 280 6.83 -0.11 -0.14
N VAL A 281 5.68 0.20 -0.73
CA VAL A 281 5.42 0.01 -2.16
C VAL A 281 5.05 1.37 -2.74
N ARG A 282 5.83 1.85 -3.71
CA ARG A 282 5.44 2.98 -4.57
C ARG A 282 4.55 2.46 -5.70
N THR A 283 3.65 3.27 -6.21
CA THR A 283 2.84 2.94 -7.40
C THR A 283 2.77 4.15 -8.32
N PHE A 284 3.27 4.01 -9.55
CA PHE A 284 2.95 4.94 -10.62
C PHE A 284 1.56 4.63 -11.20
N ARG A 285 0.77 5.66 -11.48
CA ARG A 285 -0.56 5.56 -12.07
C ARG A 285 -0.77 6.68 -13.10
N SER A 286 -0.87 6.34 -14.38
CA SER A 286 -0.98 7.35 -15.45
C SER A 286 -2.24 8.21 -15.34
N SER A 287 -3.34 7.67 -14.79
CA SER A 287 -4.55 8.45 -14.50
C SER A 287 -4.47 9.33 -13.23
N GLN A 288 -3.29 9.45 -12.62
CA GLN A 288 -3.03 10.33 -11.46
C GLN A 288 -1.82 11.26 -11.70
N VAL A 289 -1.34 11.47 -12.94
CA VAL A 289 -0.19 12.37 -13.22
C VAL A 289 -0.35 13.77 -12.62
N ALA A 290 -1.54 14.34 -12.73
CA ALA A 290 -1.90 15.64 -12.16
C ALA A 290 -1.84 15.70 -10.60
N ARG A 291 -1.73 14.55 -9.92
CA ARG A 291 -1.49 14.49 -8.47
C ARG A 291 0.02 14.54 -8.19
N GLN A 292 0.52 15.69 -7.75
CA GLN A 292 1.87 15.81 -7.21
C GLN A 292 2.01 15.07 -5.87
N SER A 293 3.01 14.20 -5.76
CA SER A 293 3.45 13.51 -4.53
C SER A 293 4.90 13.88 -4.20
N ASN A 294 5.43 13.41 -3.05
CA ASN A 294 6.87 13.53 -2.75
C ASN A 294 7.77 12.64 -3.65
N PHE A 295 7.18 11.92 -4.61
CA PHE A 295 7.84 11.21 -5.70
C PHE A 295 7.59 11.86 -7.09
N GLY A 296 6.93 13.02 -7.10
CA GLY A 296 6.50 13.73 -8.30
C GLY A 296 5.12 13.30 -8.83
N PRO A 297 4.67 13.94 -9.92
CA PRO A 297 3.52 13.57 -10.74
C PRO A 297 3.30 12.06 -10.97
N GLY A 298 2.07 11.60 -10.71
CA GLY A 298 1.62 10.24 -11.04
C GLY A 298 2.06 9.14 -10.08
N TRP A 299 2.97 9.44 -9.15
CA TRP A 299 3.40 8.49 -8.13
C TRP A 299 2.55 8.57 -6.86
N SER A 300 2.54 7.45 -6.15
CA SER A 300 1.83 7.22 -4.89
C SER A 300 2.57 6.19 -4.05
N HIS A 301 2.25 6.02 -2.76
CA HIS A 301 2.86 4.97 -1.93
C HIS A 301 1.97 4.39 -0.83
N SER A 302 2.25 3.15 -0.42
CA SER A 302 1.42 2.28 0.46
C SER A 302 0.99 2.86 1.82
N HIS A 303 1.49 4.03 2.23
CA HIS A 303 1.29 4.63 3.54
C HIS A 303 0.67 6.04 3.53
N GLU A 304 0.35 6.63 2.38
CA GLU A 304 -0.23 7.99 2.30
C GLU A 304 -1.76 8.07 2.43
N LEU A 305 -2.41 7.02 2.97
CA LEU A 305 -3.86 6.88 2.98
C LEU A 305 -4.55 8.13 3.55
N ARG A 306 -5.36 8.79 2.71
CA ARG A 306 -6.09 10.02 3.06
C ARG A 306 -7.59 9.81 2.92
N LEU A 307 -8.31 9.97 4.01
CA LEU A 307 -9.76 10.06 4.02
C LEU A 307 -10.19 11.50 3.75
N SER A 308 -11.24 11.68 2.95
CA SER A 308 -11.93 12.96 2.81
C SER A 308 -13.44 12.77 2.82
N VAL A 309 -14.15 13.70 3.45
CA VAL A 309 -15.58 13.60 3.74
C VAL A 309 -16.30 14.89 3.31
N SER A 310 -17.44 14.73 2.66
CA SER A 310 -18.29 15.82 2.14
C SER A 310 -19.77 15.40 2.23
N GLY A 311 -20.52 15.99 3.18
CA GLY A 311 -21.96 15.70 3.36
C GLY A 311 -22.27 14.22 3.56
N ASP A 312 -23.08 13.64 2.65
CA ASP A 312 -23.45 12.22 2.63
C ASP A 312 -22.41 11.31 1.93
N HIS A 313 -21.23 11.82 1.59
CA HIS A 313 -20.20 11.09 0.84
C HIS A 313 -18.83 11.13 1.54
N ALA A 314 -18.05 10.07 1.37
CA ALA A 314 -16.65 10.00 1.78
C ALA A 314 -15.80 9.30 0.71
N LEU A 315 -14.51 9.60 0.65
CA LEU A 315 -13.58 9.11 -0.35
C LEU A 315 -12.28 8.73 0.36
N LEU A 316 -11.86 7.47 0.20
CA LEU A 316 -10.55 7.02 0.64
C LEU A 316 -9.59 7.07 -0.56
N SER A 317 -8.58 7.92 -0.49
CA SER A 317 -7.40 7.83 -1.34
C SER A 317 -6.51 6.73 -0.78
N GLU A 318 -6.32 5.65 -1.54
CA GLU A 318 -5.47 4.52 -1.17
C GLU A 318 -4.03 4.71 -1.66
N GLY A 319 -3.06 4.10 -0.98
CA GLY A 319 -1.63 4.23 -1.29
C GLY A 319 -1.16 3.64 -2.64
N GLY A 320 -2.08 3.14 -3.47
CA GLY A 320 -1.84 2.76 -4.87
C GLY A 320 -2.41 3.76 -5.89
N GLY A 321 -2.77 4.96 -5.45
CA GLY A 321 -3.42 6.00 -6.26
C GLY A 321 -4.88 5.69 -6.64
N LEU A 322 -5.46 4.62 -6.06
CA LEU A 322 -6.88 4.28 -6.23
C LEU A 322 -7.75 5.07 -5.27
N GLN A 323 -9.02 5.24 -5.62
CA GLN A 323 -9.95 6.08 -4.88
C GLN A 323 -11.24 5.29 -4.60
N ARG A 324 -11.43 4.82 -3.35
CA ARG A 324 -12.65 4.07 -2.96
C ARG A 324 -13.74 5.05 -2.49
N PRO A 325 -14.86 5.22 -3.20
CA PRO A 325 -15.95 6.09 -2.77
C PRO A 325 -16.89 5.36 -1.79
N PHE A 326 -17.41 6.11 -0.83
CA PHE A 326 -18.34 5.67 0.21
C PHE A 326 -19.57 6.58 0.24
N ARG A 327 -20.72 6.01 0.62
CA ARG A 327 -21.99 6.73 0.81
C ARG A 327 -22.53 6.54 2.22
N ARG A 328 -23.10 7.59 2.80
CA ARG A 328 -23.68 7.59 4.14
C ARG A 328 -24.94 6.71 4.21
N VAL A 329 -24.98 5.81 5.18
CA VAL A 329 -26.10 4.90 5.48
C VAL A 329 -26.31 4.93 6.99
N GLY A 330 -27.30 5.73 7.44
CA GLY A 330 -27.56 5.95 8.87
C GLY A 330 -26.46 6.77 9.53
N ALA A 331 -25.62 6.13 10.36
CA ALA A 331 -24.56 6.78 11.13
C ALA A 331 -23.13 6.47 10.63
N VAL A 332 -22.99 5.66 9.56
CA VAL A 332 -21.70 5.26 8.97
C VAL A 332 -21.69 5.53 7.46
N TYR A 333 -20.52 5.67 6.87
CA TYR A 333 -20.34 5.59 5.42
C TYR A 333 -20.01 4.16 5.02
N VAL A 334 -20.49 3.71 3.85
CA VAL A 334 -20.31 2.33 3.35
C VAL A 334 -19.75 2.40 1.93
N ALA A 335 -18.75 1.57 1.64
CA ALA A 335 -18.08 1.56 0.33
C ALA A 335 -19.03 1.18 -0.82
N ALA A 336 -18.84 1.81 -1.98
CA ALA A 336 -19.65 1.60 -3.19
C ALA A 336 -19.05 0.57 -4.17
N ASP A 337 -17.91 -0.04 -3.85
CA ASP A 337 -17.29 -1.13 -4.63
C ASP A 337 -17.81 -2.53 -4.25
N ALA A 338 -18.49 -2.63 -3.09
CA ALA A 338 -18.94 -3.84 -2.41
C ALA A 338 -17.90 -4.65 -1.61
N SER A 339 -16.74 -4.05 -1.29
CA SER A 339 -15.78 -4.55 -0.28
C SER A 339 -16.42 -4.85 1.09
N GLY A 340 -17.51 -4.17 1.41
CA GLY A 340 -18.18 -4.20 2.72
C GLY A 340 -17.63 -3.17 3.70
N ASP A 341 -16.53 -2.49 3.35
CA ASP A 341 -15.82 -1.52 4.18
C ASP A 341 -16.74 -0.41 4.68
N ARG A 342 -16.58 -0.04 5.95
CA ARG A 342 -17.37 1.02 6.60
C ARG A 342 -16.52 2.01 7.35
N ILE A 343 -16.91 3.28 7.29
CA ILE A 343 -16.26 4.39 8.00
C ILE A 343 -17.23 4.96 9.03
N LYS A 344 -16.79 5.02 10.28
CA LYS A 344 -17.51 5.60 11.43
C LYS A 344 -16.77 6.85 11.90
N THR A 345 -17.49 7.93 12.23
CA THR A 345 -16.90 9.10 12.90
C THR A 345 -16.71 8.81 14.40
N GLU A 346 -15.59 9.25 14.97
CA GLU A 346 -15.26 8.99 16.38
C GLU A 346 -15.62 10.15 17.32
N THR A 347 -15.81 9.79 18.59
CA THR A 347 -16.20 10.73 19.65
C THR A 347 -15.01 11.60 20.06
N GLY A 348 -14.91 12.78 19.47
CA GLY A 348 -13.79 13.72 19.65
C GLY A 348 -13.22 14.25 18.33
N GLY A 349 -13.69 13.74 17.19
CA GLY A 349 -13.14 14.02 15.86
C GLY A 349 -12.48 12.79 15.26
N GLY A 350 -12.11 12.89 13.98
CA GLY A 350 -11.53 11.76 13.24
C GLY A 350 -12.53 10.64 12.92
N TRP A 351 -12.01 9.56 12.35
CA TRP A 351 -12.82 8.46 11.81
C TRP A 351 -12.11 7.10 11.94
N THR A 352 -12.88 6.01 12.06
CA THR A 352 -12.37 4.64 11.97
C THR A 352 -12.95 3.96 10.72
N LEU A 353 -12.07 3.40 9.88
CA LEU A 353 -12.38 2.46 8.81
C LEU A 353 -12.30 1.02 9.34
N SER A 354 -13.41 0.30 9.27
CA SER A 354 -13.49 -1.16 9.37
C SER A 354 -13.25 -1.77 7.98
N ALA A 355 -12.01 -2.19 7.70
CA ALA A 355 -11.68 -3.04 6.55
C ALA A 355 -11.84 -4.52 6.92
N ALA A 356 -11.85 -5.45 5.94
CA ALA A 356 -12.07 -6.87 6.22
C ALA A 356 -10.97 -7.55 7.06
N ASP A 357 -9.72 -7.06 6.97
CA ASP A 357 -8.50 -7.63 7.57
C ASP A 357 -7.96 -6.81 8.76
N ARG A 358 -8.15 -5.47 8.73
CA ARG A 358 -7.61 -4.51 9.70
C ARG A 358 -8.63 -3.46 10.12
N THR A 359 -8.26 -2.61 11.07
CA THR A 359 -8.90 -1.30 11.24
C THR A 359 -7.90 -0.19 10.96
N VAL A 360 -8.39 0.94 10.45
CA VAL A 360 -7.58 2.14 10.19
C VAL A 360 -8.23 3.35 10.86
N ALA A 361 -7.54 3.97 11.79
CA ALA A 361 -7.96 5.23 12.41
C ALA A 361 -7.38 6.41 11.63
N PHE A 362 -8.20 7.45 11.45
CA PHE A 362 -7.85 8.71 10.81
C PHE A 362 -8.07 9.88 11.78
N ASP A 363 -7.17 10.87 11.76
CA ASP A 363 -7.33 12.11 12.53
C ASP A 363 -8.40 13.05 11.92
N ALA A 364 -8.61 14.22 12.54
CA ALA A 364 -9.61 15.20 12.10
C ALA A 364 -9.30 15.81 10.71
N GLN A 365 -8.04 15.75 10.27
CA GLN A 365 -7.55 16.18 8.96
C GLN A 365 -7.64 15.06 7.90
N GLY A 366 -8.17 13.89 8.29
CA GLY A 366 -8.37 12.73 7.42
C GLY A 366 -7.08 11.96 7.15
N ARG A 367 -6.04 12.12 7.98
CA ARG A 367 -4.73 11.46 7.84
C ARG A 367 -4.73 10.16 8.59
N ILE A 368 -4.13 9.13 8.01
CA ILE A 368 -3.97 7.83 8.67
C ILE A 368 -3.14 8.00 9.96
N ALA A 369 -3.75 7.73 11.11
CA ALA A 369 -3.12 7.88 12.42
C ALA A 369 -2.65 6.53 12.99
N ARG A 370 -3.41 5.45 12.75
CA ARG A 370 -3.07 4.08 13.15
C ARG A 370 -3.66 3.03 12.22
N THR A 371 -2.90 1.98 11.90
CA THR A 371 -3.46 0.70 11.42
C THR A 371 -3.35 -0.37 12.50
N THR A 372 -4.40 -1.16 12.74
CA THR A 372 -4.38 -2.31 13.69
C THR A 372 -4.77 -3.60 12.98
N ARG A 373 -3.97 -4.66 13.11
CA ARG A 373 -4.19 -6.01 12.52
C ARG A 373 -4.93 -6.93 13.50
N GLU A 374 -5.49 -8.05 13.03
CA GLU A 374 -6.20 -9.02 13.91
C GLU A 374 -5.31 -9.69 14.97
N ASP A 375 -3.99 -9.75 14.74
CA ASP A 375 -3.01 -10.29 15.69
C ASP A 375 -2.70 -9.34 16.88
N GLY A 376 -3.31 -8.15 16.89
CA GLY A 376 -3.09 -7.11 17.90
C GLY A 376 -1.91 -6.19 17.61
N THR A 377 -1.12 -6.46 16.56
CA THR A 377 -0.06 -5.53 16.12
C THR A 377 -0.66 -4.26 15.51
N PHE A 378 0.08 -3.16 15.63
CA PHE A 378 -0.31 -1.88 15.05
C PHE A 378 0.91 -1.11 14.51
N LEU A 379 0.61 -0.18 13.61
CA LEU A 379 1.51 0.88 13.15
C LEU A 379 0.88 2.22 13.52
N ASP A 380 1.59 3.05 14.26
CA ASP A 380 1.28 4.46 14.51
C ASP A 380 1.99 5.34 13.49
N TYR A 381 1.35 6.44 13.10
CA TYR A 381 1.81 7.36 12.06
C TYR A 381 1.95 8.76 12.66
N ALA A 382 3.10 9.41 12.43
CA ALA A 382 3.36 10.80 12.84
C ALA A 382 3.61 11.68 11.61
N TYR A 383 3.27 12.96 11.72
CA TYR A 383 3.35 13.93 10.62
C TYR A 383 4.11 15.18 11.05
N ASP A 384 4.90 15.72 10.14
CA ASP A 384 5.64 16.97 10.35
C ASP A 384 4.73 18.21 10.21
N THR A 385 5.32 19.39 10.44
CA THR A 385 4.62 20.68 10.31
C THR A 385 4.25 21.05 8.87
N ALA A 386 4.74 20.30 7.87
CA ALA A 386 4.42 20.46 6.46
C ALA A 386 3.36 19.45 5.96
N ASP A 387 2.70 18.71 6.87
CA ASP A 387 1.69 17.69 6.57
C ASP A 387 2.23 16.44 5.84
N ARG A 388 3.54 16.17 5.95
CA ARG A 388 4.21 14.98 5.39
C ARG A 388 4.34 13.89 6.44
N LEU A 389 4.38 12.63 5.99
CA LEU A 389 4.58 11.48 6.87
C LEU A 389 6.02 11.52 7.42
N GLU A 390 6.18 11.79 8.72
CA GLU A 390 7.49 11.92 9.34
C GLU A 390 8.01 10.54 9.79
N HIS A 391 7.14 9.76 10.47
CA HIS A 391 7.50 8.50 11.09
C HIS A 391 6.38 7.45 11.02
N ILE A 392 6.76 6.18 10.93
CA ILE A 392 5.88 5.03 11.23
C ILE A 392 6.49 4.23 12.39
N THR A 393 5.74 4.01 13.47
CA THR A 393 6.20 3.23 14.63
C THR A 393 5.36 1.97 14.82
N HIS A 394 6.00 0.80 14.85
CA HIS A 394 5.36 -0.48 15.15
C HIS A 394 5.04 -0.62 16.65
N SER A 395 4.09 -1.49 17.02
CA SER A 395 3.74 -1.75 18.42
C SER A 395 4.93 -2.19 19.29
N THR A 396 5.97 -2.82 18.72
CA THR A 396 7.22 -3.17 19.42
C THR A 396 8.27 -2.04 19.45
N GLY A 397 7.91 -0.82 19.04
CA GLY A 397 8.78 0.36 19.11
C GLY A 397 9.84 0.48 18.01
N ARG A 398 9.86 -0.43 17.02
CA ARG A 398 10.64 -0.23 15.78
C ARG A 398 10.05 0.92 14.98
N ARG A 399 10.91 1.80 14.44
CA ARG A 399 10.48 3.03 13.78
C ARG A 399 11.12 3.17 12.39
N LEU A 400 10.30 3.50 11.40
CA LEU A 400 10.75 4.07 10.13
C LEU A 400 10.77 5.59 10.25
N ASP A 401 11.82 6.21 9.73
CA ASP A 401 12.00 7.65 9.60
C ASP A 401 12.00 8.01 8.11
N PHE A 402 11.21 9.02 7.72
CA PHE A 402 11.05 9.48 6.34
C PHE A 402 11.73 10.85 6.19
N LEU A 403 12.69 10.96 5.27
CA LEU A 403 13.55 12.14 5.11
C LEU A 403 13.23 12.86 3.78
N TYR A 404 13.16 14.19 3.82
CA TYR A 404 12.75 15.02 2.68
C TYR A 404 13.79 16.11 2.37
N ASP A 405 14.08 16.33 1.08
CA ASP A 405 14.96 17.40 0.61
C ASP A 405 14.19 18.73 0.52
N GLY A 406 13.86 19.30 1.69
CA GLY A 406 13.24 20.61 1.83
C GLY A 406 12.16 20.69 2.89
N THR A 407 11.57 21.87 3.05
CA THR A 407 10.58 22.21 4.09
C THR A 407 9.14 22.27 3.60
N THR A 408 8.89 22.20 2.28
CA THR A 408 7.54 22.28 1.72
C THR A 408 6.86 20.92 1.72
N ARG A 409 5.52 20.93 1.74
CA ARG A 409 4.65 19.74 1.72
C ARG A 409 4.95 18.77 0.57
N HIS A 410 5.35 19.29 -0.58
CA HIS A 410 5.65 18.53 -1.80
C HIS A 410 7.15 18.40 -2.09
N ALA A 411 8.03 18.70 -1.12
CA ALA A 411 9.46 18.48 -1.29
C ALA A 411 9.78 17.00 -1.58
N PRO A 412 10.78 16.68 -2.42
CA PRO A 412 11.14 15.31 -2.74
C PRO A 412 11.52 14.50 -1.49
N MET A 413 11.17 13.21 -1.45
CA MET A 413 11.60 12.30 -0.39
C MET A 413 13.02 11.80 -0.68
N ASP A 414 14.01 12.20 0.11
CA ASP A 414 15.41 11.79 -0.05
C ASP A 414 15.60 10.30 0.28
N ALA A 415 15.10 9.86 1.45
CA ALA A 415 15.37 8.52 1.96
C ALA A 415 14.31 8.02 2.95
N ILE A 416 14.29 6.70 3.15
CA ILE A 416 13.62 6.07 4.31
C ILE A 416 14.67 5.29 5.11
N GLN A 417 14.67 5.52 6.42
CA GLN A 417 15.58 4.89 7.37
C GLN A 417 14.83 4.07 8.41
N LEU A 418 15.55 3.18 9.08
CA LEU A 418 15.11 2.36 10.21
C LEU A 418 16.14 2.49 11.33
N ASP A 419 15.76 3.03 12.48
CA ASP A 419 16.68 3.30 13.60
C ASP A 419 17.99 4.01 13.15
N GLY A 420 17.89 4.93 12.17
CA GLY A 420 19.02 5.66 11.57
C GLY A 420 19.81 4.90 10.47
N VAL A 421 19.43 3.67 10.12
CA VAL A 421 20.01 2.91 9.00
C VAL A 421 19.17 3.12 7.74
N GLN A 422 19.76 3.70 6.70
CA GLN A 422 19.09 3.91 5.41
C GLN A 422 18.76 2.58 4.71
N LEU A 423 17.46 2.36 4.45
CA LEU A 423 16.96 1.21 3.68
C LEU A 423 16.95 1.52 2.18
N VAL A 424 16.52 2.73 1.84
CA VAL A 424 16.29 3.21 0.48
C VAL A 424 16.57 4.71 0.39
N SER A 425 17.09 5.15 -0.75
CA SER A 425 17.11 6.56 -1.15
C SER A 425 16.65 6.75 -2.59
N TYR A 426 16.24 7.97 -2.92
CA TYR A 426 15.59 8.29 -4.18
C TYR A 426 16.36 9.41 -4.93
N GLY A 427 16.34 9.35 -6.25
CA GLY A 427 16.94 10.35 -7.13
C GLY A 427 15.90 10.93 -8.07
N TYR A 428 16.06 12.20 -8.43
CA TYR A 428 15.02 13.00 -9.07
C TYR A 428 15.52 13.68 -10.35
N LEU A 429 14.62 13.87 -11.31
CA LEU A 429 14.87 14.69 -12.50
C LEU A 429 14.89 16.17 -12.11
N SER A 430 15.85 16.93 -12.64
CA SER A 430 16.02 18.36 -12.34
C SER A 430 15.21 19.28 -13.28
N ASP A 431 14.62 18.71 -14.31
CA ASP A 431 13.92 19.36 -15.43
C ASP A 431 12.42 19.02 -15.48
N ILE A 432 11.96 18.05 -14.68
CA ILE A 432 10.56 17.62 -14.56
C ILE A 432 10.19 17.60 -13.08
N GLU A 433 9.15 18.35 -12.68
CA GLU A 433 8.80 18.77 -11.31
C GLU A 433 8.95 17.72 -10.18
N GLY A 434 10.17 17.54 -9.68
CA GLY A 434 10.44 16.55 -8.62
C GLY A 434 10.09 15.11 -9.04
N GLN A 435 10.15 14.80 -10.33
CA GLN A 435 9.80 13.47 -10.86
C GLN A 435 10.89 12.46 -10.50
N ILE A 436 10.51 11.35 -9.86
CA ILE A 436 11.47 10.30 -9.47
C ILE A 436 12.15 9.67 -10.71
N SER A 437 13.47 9.81 -10.74
CA SER A 437 14.39 9.31 -11.77
C SER A 437 14.88 7.90 -11.43
N TYR A 438 15.33 7.68 -10.19
CA TYR A 438 15.87 6.38 -9.76
C TYR A 438 15.65 6.08 -8.28
N VAL A 439 15.84 4.81 -7.90
CA VAL A 439 15.85 4.34 -6.51
C VAL A 439 17.15 3.59 -6.22
N GLY A 440 17.87 4.01 -5.18
CA GLY A 440 19.07 3.35 -4.66
C GLY A 440 18.74 2.49 -3.43
N LEU A 441 18.93 1.17 -3.55
CA LEU A 441 18.61 0.22 -2.47
C LEU A 441 19.89 -0.32 -1.80
N GLY A 442 20.56 0.58 -1.07
CA GLY A 442 21.66 0.31 -0.12
C GLY A 442 22.98 -0.28 -0.68
N SER A 443 23.01 -0.66 -1.96
CA SER A 443 24.04 -1.52 -2.56
C SER A 443 24.87 -0.85 -3.66
N GLY A 444 24.65 0.45 -3.90
CA GLY A 444 25.23 1.18 -5.04
C GLY A 444 24.66 0.76 -6.40
N GLN A 445 23.60 -0.04 -6.41
CA GLN A 445 22.82 -0.40 -7.60
C GLN A 445 21.49 0.36 -7.57
N TYR A 446 21.06 0.79 -8.76
CA TYR A 446 19.93 1.69 -8.96
C TYR A 446 18.89 1.06 -9.87
N ARG A 447 17.62 1.41 -9.64
CA ARG A 447 16.50 1.12 -10.53
C ARG A 447 16.03 2.44 -11.13
N ASP A 448 16.04 2.56 -12.46
CA ASP A 448 15.76 3.83 -13.16
C ASP A 448 14.39 3.82 -13.85
N TYR A 449 13.71 4.97 -13.87
CA TYR A 449 12.39 5.18 -14.43
C TYR A 449 12.46 6.14 -15.62
N HIS A 450 11.86 5.76 -16.75
CA HIS A 450 11.97 6.47 -18.02
C HIS A 450 10.68 7.23 -18.36
N TYR A 451 10.80 8.44 -18.87
CA TYR A 451 9.69 9.32 -19.27
C TYR A 451 10.04 9.98 -20.62
N GLU A 452 9.86 9.22 -21.70
CA GLU A 452 10.44 9.56 -23.02
C GLU A 452 9.41 10.03 -24.07
N ASP A 453 8.12 10.07 -23.71
CA ASP A 453 7.08 10.54 -24.62
C ASP A 453 7.00 12.07 -24.56
N GLU A 454 7.52 12.75 -25.59
CA GLU A 454 7.53 14.22 -25.69
C GLU A 454 6.12 14.86 -25.61
N ARG A 455 5.05 14.07 -25.84
CA ARG A 455 3.66 14.52 -25.65
C ARG A 455 3.26 14.57 -24.17
N TYR A 456 3.85 13.70 -23.35
CA TYR A 456 3.37 13.35 -22.01
C TYR A 456 4.55 13.16 -21.03
N PRO A 457 5.31 14.23 -20.69
CA PRO A 457 6.59 14.12 -19.97
C PRO A 457 6.52 13.53 -18.55
N TYR A 458 5.31 13.41 -17.97
CA TYR A 458 5.08 12.76 -16.67
C TYR A 458 4.74 11.27 -16.76
N PHE A 459 4.61 10.70 -17.97
CA PHE A 459 4.14 9.34 -18.18
C PHE A 459 5.31 8.34 -18.23
N LEU A 460 5.27 7.34 -17.36
CA LEU A 460 6.29 6.29 -17.31
C LEU A 460 6.28 5.48 -18.62
N THR A 461 7.38 5.50 -19.38
CA THR A 461 7.59 4.77 -20.65
C THR A 461 8.41 3.48 -20.47
N GLY A 462 8.96 3.21 -19.29
CA GLY A 462 9.66 1.97 -18.98
C GLY A 462 10.49 2.01 -17.69
N VAL A 463 11.11 0.88 -17.35
CA VAL A 463 11.97 0.73 -16.16
C VAL A 463 13.27 -0.02 -16.51
N THR A 464 14.40 0.51 -16.03
CA THR A 464 15.70 -0.18 -16.00
C THR A 464 15.89 -0.86 -14.65
N ASP A 465 16.25 -2.14 -14.67
CA ASP A 465 16.56 -2.88 -13.46
C ASP A 465 18.00 -2.69 -13.01
N GLU A 466 18.26 -3.22 -11.82
CA GLU A 466 19.49 -3.01 -11.06
C GLU A 466 20.72 -3.76 -11.60
N ARG A 467 20.61 -4.34 -12.80
CA ARG A 467 21.72 -4.82 -13.64
C ARG A 467 22.14 -3.79 -14.69
N GLY A 468 21.44 -2.65 -14.79
CA GLY A 468 21.57 -1.67 -15.87
C GLY A 468 20.82 -2.07 -17.15
N ILE A 469 19.85 -2.98 -17.04
CA ILE A 469 19.11 -3.56 -18.18
C ILE A 469 17.69 -3.01 -18.20
N ARG A 470 17.31 -2.33 -19.29
CA ARG A 470 15.91 -1.95 -19.50
C ARG A 470 15.08 -3.20 -19.72
N TYR A 471 14.23 -3.52 -18.76
CA TYR A 471 13.44 -4.75 -18.77
C TYR A 471 12.00 -4.53 -19.17
N SER A 472 11.51 -3.28 -19.24
CA SER A 472 10.10 -2.94 -19.53
C SER A 472 9.91 -1.66 -20.35
N TRP A 473 8.80 -1.64 -21.11
CA TRP A 473 8.34 -0.54 -21.98
C TRP A 473 6.82 -0.39 -21.92
N PHE A 474 6.35 0.86 -21.97
CA PHE A 474 4.94 1.23 -21.96
C PHE A 474 4.68 2.31 -23.02
N GLU A 475 3.61 2.17 -23.81
CA GLU A 475 3.26 3.08 -24.93
C GLU A 475 1.82 3.60 -24.78
N TYR A 476 1.57 4.87 -25.13
CA TYR A 476 0.28 5.55 -24.91
C TYR A 476 -0.33 6.10 -26.21
N ASP A 477 -1.67 6.07 -26.32
CA ASP A 477 -2.41 6.75 -27.39
C ASP A 477 -2.63 8.24 -27.11
N ASP A 478 -3.21 8.95 -28.08
CA ASP A 478 -3.46 10.39 -27.97
C ASP A 478 -4.54 10.74 -26.90
N ASP A 479 -5.33 9.76 -26.47
CA ASP A 479 -6.30 9.85 -25.36
C ASP A 479 -5.61 9.52 -24.00
N ARG A 480 -4.27 9.46 -23.95
CA ARG A 480 -3.41 9.15 -22.77
C ARG A 480 -3.62 7.76 -22.17
N ARG A 481 -4.21 6.81 -22.90
CA ARG A 481 -4.39 5.41 -22.46
C ARG A 481 -3.20 4.55 -22.86
N VAL A 482 -2.84 3.57 -22.03
CA VAL A 482 -1.79 2.60 -22.37
C VAL A 482 -2.24 1.63 -23.47
N VAL A 483 -1.60 1.68 -24.63
CA VAL A 483 -1.89 0.80 -25.78
C VAL A 483 -0.90 -0.36 -25.94
N ALA A 484 0.28 -0.29 -25.30
CA ALA A 484 1.18 -1.43 -25.18
C ALA A 484 1.92 -1.46 -23.83
N SER A 485 2.20 -2.66 -23.33
CA SER A 485 3.05 -2.90 -22.16
C SER A 485 3.77 -4.23 -22.34
N TYR A 486 5.10 -4.23 -22.32
CA TYR A 486 5.92 -5.42 -22.56
C TYR A 486 7.28 -5.38 -21.85
N HIS A 487 7.85 -6.57 -21.64
CA HIS A 487 9.22 -6.77 -21.19
C HIS A 487 10.17 -7.06 -22.38
N ASP A 488 11.47 -7.24 -22.12
CA ASP A 488 12.48 -7.42 -23.17
C ASP A 488 12.13 -8.54 -24.17
N GLY A 489 12.52 -8.33 -25.43
CA GLY A 489 12.15 -9.18 -26.57
C GLY A 489 10.65 -9.18 -26.92
N GLY A 490 9.80 -8.52 -26.12
CA GLY A 490 8.34 -8.58 -26.14
C GLY A 490 7.74 -9.52 -25.08
N ALA A 491 8.53 -9.99 -24.10
CA ALA A 491 8.08 -10.92 -23.06
C ALA A 491 6.90 -10.36 -22.24
N ASP A 492 5.95 -11.22 -21.86
CA ASP A 492 4.67 -10.86 -21.20
C ASP A 492 3.88 -9.71 -21.89
N GLY A 493 4.15 -9.42 -23.16
CA GLY A 493 3.71 -8.19 -23.84
C GLY A 493 2.26 -8.13 -24.35
N VAL A 494 1.46 -7.22 -23.82
CA VAL A 494 0.08 -6.96 -24.29
C VAL A 494 -0.02 -5.71 -25.16
N THR A 495 -1.02 -5.69 -26.05
CA THR A 495 -1.55 -4.45 -26.63
C THR A 495 -3.04 -4.33 -26.36
N LEU A 496 -3.52 -3.08 -26.22
CA LEU A 496 -4.91 -2.77 -25.88
C LEU A 496 -5.52 -1.90 -26.97
N ALA A 497 -6.68 -2.30 -27.48
CA ALA A 497 -7.45 -1.55 -28.47
C ALA A 497 -8.81 -1.16 -27.89
N TYR A 498 -9.00 0.14 -27.65
CA TYR A 498 -10.17 0.71 -27.02
C TYR A 498 -11.29 0.99 -28.03
N GLY A 499 -12.52 0.69 -27.65
CA GLY A 499 -13.75 1.01 -28.39
C GLY A 499 -14.84 1.52 -27.45
N ALA A 500 -15.90 2.10 -28.00
CA ALA A 500 -16.88 2.90 -27.26
C ALA A 500 -17.61 2.19 -26.08
N ALA A 501 -17.58 0.85 -26.01
CA ALA A 501 -18.12 0.08 -24.88
C ALA A 501 -17.32 -1.23 -24.63
N GLN A 502 -16.13 -1.38 -25.21
CA GLN A 502 -15.33 -2.60 -25.11
C GLN A 502 -13.83 -2.30 -25.23
N THR A 503 -12.99 -3.12 -24.60
CA THR A 503 -11.53 -3.10 -24.78
C THR A 503 -11.06 -4.46 -25.27
N VAL A 504 -10.38 -4.51 -26.41
CA VAL A 504 -9.78 -5.76 -26.93
C VAL A 504 -8.32 -5.79 -26.50
N VAL A 505 -8.00 -6.68 -25.56
CA VAL A 505 -6.61 -7.00 -25.21
C VAL A 505 -6.12 -8.04 -26.20
N THR A 506 -5.11 -7.70 -27.00
CA THR A 506 -4.34 -8.67 -27.77
C THR A 506 -3.10 -9.02 -26.99
N ASP A 507 -2.92 -10.30 -26.75
CA ASP A 507 -1.74 -10.82 -26.08
C ASP A 507 -0.66 -11.14 -27.16
N ALA A 508 0.65 -11.14 -26.83
CA ALA A 508 1.68 -11.55 -27.78
C ALA A 508 1.81 -13.08 -28.02
N LEU A 509 0.90 -13.95 -27.52
CA LEU A 509 0.62 -15.26 -28.17
C LEU A 509 -0.12 -14.99 -29.49
N GLY A 510 -0.90 -13.91 -29.53
CA GLY A 510 -1.79 -13.51 -30.61
C GLY A 510 -3.26 -13.78 -30.29
N ALA A 511 -3.58 -14.24 -29.08
CA ALA A 511 -4.96 -14.39 -28.64
C ALA A 511 -5.56 -13.04 -28.28
N GLN A 512 -6.85 -12.90 -28.57
CA GLN A 512 -7.61 -11.70 -28.28
C GLN A 512 -8.65 -12.02 -27.22
N THR A 513 -8.75 -11.15 -26.22
CA THR A 513 -9.82 -11.17 -25.22
C THR A 513 -10.52 -9.81 -25.23
N THR A 514 -11.80 -9.82 -25.58
CA THR A 514 -12.68 -8.64 -25.53
C THR A 514 -13.27 -8.49 -24.13
N TYR A 515 -13.19 -7.30 -23.57
CA TYR A 515 -13.77 -6.91 -22.29
C TYR A 515 -14.92 -5.94 -22.55
N ASP A 516 -16.15 -6.40 -22.47
CA ASP A 516 -17.36 -5.58 -22.64
C ASP A 516 -17.68 -4.84 -21.33
N LEU A 517 -17.94 -3.53 -21.43
CA LEU A 517 -18.13 -2.65 -20.28
C LEU A 517 -19.61 -2.28 -20.07
N THR A 518 -20.07 -2.26 -18.81
CA THR A 518 -21.43 -1.80 -18.48
C THR A 518 -21.59 -0.30 -18.79
N PRO A 519 -22.76 0.16 -19.29
CA PRO A 519 -23.01 1.57 -19.54
C PRO A 519 -22.72 2.48 -18.33
N GLN A 520 -21.98 3.57 -18.60
CA GLN A 520 -21.52 4.55 -17.60
C GLN A 520 -22.67 5.34 -16.95
N THR A 521 -23.88 5.29 -17.52
CA THR A 521 -25.12 5.81 -16.91
C THR A 521 -25.53 5.06 -15.64
N ALA A 522 -24.90 3.93 -15.33
CA ALA A 522 -24.99 3.25 -14.04
C ALA A 522 -23.89 3.68 -13.04
N GLY A 523 -23.13 4.75 -13.29
CA GLY A 523 -21.89 5.09 -12.59
C GLY A 523 -20.68 4.38 -13.21
N LEU A 524 -19.54 4.35 -12.50
CA LEU A 524 -18.26 3.83 -13.02
C LEU A 524 -18.44 2.48 -13.76
N PRO A 525 -17.89 2.30 -14.99
CA PRO A 525 -18.04 1.06 -15.73
C PRO A 525 -17.54 -0.16 -14.94
N LYS A 526 -18.12 -1.33 -15.20
CA LYS A 526 -17.65 -2.63 -14.71
C LYS A 526 -17.58 -3.59 -15.91
N VAL A 527 -16.75 -4.63 -15.84
CA VAL A 527 -16.62 -5.65 -16.89
C VAL A 527 -17.86 -6.56 -16.92
N GLY A 528 -18.80 -6.26 -17.84
CA GLY A 528 -20.06 -6.97 -18.03
C GLY A 528 -19.92 -8.28 -18.82
N ALA A 529 -18.93 -8.41 -19.70
CA ALA A 529 -18.56 -9.68 -20.29
C ALA A 529 -17.05 -9.77 -20.62
N VAL A 530 -16.57 -11.00 -20.77
CA VAL A 530 -15.20 -11.33 -21.19
C VAL A 530 -15.28 -12.42 -22.25
N THR A 531 -14.90 -12.12 -23.48
CA THR A 531 -15.02 -13.03 -24.64
C THR A 531 -13.65 -13.33 -25.22
N ASP A 532 -13.32 -14.61 -25.37
CA ASP A 532 -12.09 -15.10 -26.00
C ASP A 532 -12.36 -16.35 -26.85
N ALA A 533 -11.30 -17.01 -27.34
CA ALA A 533 -11.42 -18.18 -28.21
C ALA A 533 -12.02 -19.44 -27.54
N ALA A 534 -12.19 -19.47 -26.21
CA ALA A 534 -12.92 -20.53 -25.52
C ALA A 534 -14.41 -20.19 -25.30
N GLY A 535 -14.81 -18.93 -25.49
CA GLY A 535 -16.20 -18.47 -25.31
C GLY A 535 -16.32 -17.21 -24.47
N THR A 536 -17.54 -16.93 -24.02
CA THR A 536 -17.88 -15.71 -23.25
C THR A 536 -18.23 -16.05 -21.80
N VAL A 537 -17.68 -15.28 -20.86
CA VAL A 537 -18.17 -15.20 -19.46
C VAL A 537 -18.97 -13.90 -19.32
N THR A 538 -20.19 -13.96 -18.78
CA THR A 538 -21.03 -12.77 -18.55
C THR A 538 -21.21 -12.45 -17.06
N ARG A 539 -21.43 -11.17 -16.74
CA ARG A 539 -21.65 -10.63 -15.40
C ARG A 539 -22.74 -9.56 -15.40
N GLU A 540 -23.77 -9.78 -14.62
CA GLU A 540 -24.85 -8.83 -14.39
C GLU A 540 -24.69 -8.21 -13.00
N TYR A 541 -24.80 -6.88 -12.90
CA TYR A 541 -24.65 -6.13 -11.66
C TYR A 541 -25.96 -5.42 -11.31
N ALA A 542 -26.27 -5.34 -10.02
CA ALA A 542 -27.42 -4.57 -9.53
C ALA A 542 -27.36 -3.11 -10.04
N ALA A 543 -28.50 -2.57 -10.46
CA ALA A 543 -28.60 -1.17 -10.87
C ALA A 543 -28.33 -0.24 -9.68
N ALA A 544 -27.57 0.84 -9.91
CA ALA A 544 -27.15 1.78 -8.85
C ALA A 544 -28.30 2.41 -8.06
N ALA A 545 -29.48 2.56 -8.68
CA ALA A 545 -30.69 3.06 -8.04
C ALA A 545 -31.37 2.04 -7.08
N VAL A 546 -31.01 0.76 -7.17
CA VAL A 546 -31.49 -0.32 -6.28
C VAL A 546 -30.44 -0.67 -5.24
N ASP A 547 -29.17 -0.76 -5.64
CA ASP A 547 -28.03 -0.92 -4.75
C ASP A 547 -26.84 -0.12 -5.29
N PHE A 548 -26.52 0.99 -4.63
CA PHE A 548 -25.44 1.90 -5.06
C PHE A 548 -24.06 1.22 -5.11
N ARG A 549 -23.91 0.09 -4.40
CA ARG A 549 -22.68 -0.74 -4.40
C ARG A 549 -22.50 -1.56 -5.68
N ARG A 550 -23.55 -1.65 -6.52
CA ARG A 550 -23.59 -2.41 -7.78
C ARG A 550 -22.96 -3.80 -7.64
N ARG A 551 -23.48 -4.57 -6.69
CA ARG A 551 -23.05 -5.95 -6.44
C ARG A 551 -23.40 -6.85 -7.63
N LEU A 552 -22.57 -7.86 -7.88
CA LEU A 552 -22.79 -8.89 -8.89
C LEU A 552 -24.05 -9.68 -8.51
N VAL A 553 -25.06 -9.77 -9.38
CA VAL A 553 -26.31 -10.51 -9.11
C VAL A 553 -26.37 -11.85 -9.84
N ARG A 554 -25.72 -11.95 -11.00
CA ARG A 554 -25.69 -13.13 -11.86
C ARG A 554 -24.37 -13.18 -12.61
N SER A 555 -23.83 -14.38 -12.79
CA SER A 555 -22.76 -14.64 -13.75
C SER A 555 -23.04 -15.93 -14.51
N VAL A 556 -22.51 -16.02 -15.73
CA VAL A 556 -22.57 -17.24 -16.57
C VAL A 556 -21.16 -17.52 -17.06
N ASP A 557 -20.72 -18.77 -16.95
CA ASP A 557 -19.42 -19.22 -17.44
C ASP A 557 -19.43 -19.59 -18.94
N ARG A 558 -18.32 -20.12 -19.47
CA ARG A 558 -18.20 -20.44 -20.91
C ARG A 558 -18.92 -21.74 -21.30
N ALA A 559 -19.50 -22.45 -20.34
CA ALA A 559 -20.32 -23.66 -20.55
C ALA A 559 -21.83 -23.38 -20.35
N ASP A 560 -22.24 -22.11 -20.42
CA ASP A 560 -23.60 -21.62 -20.13
C ASP A 560 -24.09 -21.95 -18.69
N VAL A 561 -23.18 -22.24 -17.75
CA VAL A 561 -23.54 -22.57 -16.36
C VAL A 561 -23.71 -21.29 -15.55
N GLU A 562 -24.90 -21.12 -14.98
CA GLU A 562 -25.28 -19.93 -14.23
C GLU A 562 -24.89 -20.01 -12.75
N THR A 563 -24.36 -18.91 -12.20
CA THR A 563 -24.20 -18.69 -10.77
C THR A 563 -24.95 -17.42 -10.37
N LEU A 564 -25.88 -17.57 -9.42
CA LEU A 564 -26.70 -16.49 -8.88
C LEU A 564 -26.17 -15.99 -7.54
N HIS A 565 -26.32 -14.70 -7.28
CA HIS A 565 -25.89 -14.04 -6.06
C HIS A 565 -27.03 -13.20 -5.49
N THR A 566 -27.37 -13.39 -4.23
CA THR A 566 -28.33 -12.53 -3.52
C THR A 566 -27.73 -12.00 -2.22
N TYR A 567 -28.15 -10.81 -1.83
CA TYR A 567 -27.63 -10.11 -0.65
C TYR A 567 -28.76 -9.57 0.21
N THR A 568 -28.62 -9.73 1.52
CA THR A 568 -29.47 -9.06 2.51
C THR A 568 -28.63 -8.44 3.64
N GLU A 569 -29.23 -7.54 4.40
CA GLU A 569 -28.71 -7.07 5.68
C GLU A 569 -29.79 -7.40 6.73
N VAL A 570 -29.43 -8.16 7.76
CA VAL A 570 -30.35 -8.72 8.78
C VAL A 570 -29.70 -8.63 10.17
N VAL A 571 -30.46 -8.93 11.23
CA VAL A 571 -29.92 -9.08 12.58
C VAL A 571 -29.99 -10.56 12.97
N ASP A 572 -28.84 -11.19 13.18
CA ASP A 572 -28.70 -12.61 13.56
C ASP A 572 -28.07 -12.69 14.95
N GLY A 573 -28.72 -13.39 15.89
CA GLY A 573 -28.30 -13.43 17.31
C GLY A 573 -28.23 -12.08 18.05
N GLY A 574 -28.69 -10.99 17.44
CA GLY A 574 -28.50 -9.60 17.91
C GLY A 574 -27.35 -8.84 17.22
N LEU A 575 -26.54 -9.51 16.40
CA LEU A 575 -25.49 -8.92 15.58
C LEU A 575 -26.02 -8.51 14.18
N PRO A 576 -25.87 -7.26 13.75
CA PRO A 576 -26.23 -6.85 12.39
C PRO A 576 -25.24 -7.42 11.36
N VAL A 577 -25.70 -8.35 10.52
CA VAL A 577 -24.90 -9.07 9.52
C VAL A 577 -25.40 -8.82 8.10
N SER A 578 -24.48 -8.72 7.13
CA SER A 578 -24.83 -8.89 5.72
C SER A 578 -24.67 -10.35 5.35
N VAL A 579 -25.66 -10.88 4.64
CA VAL A 579 -25.69 -12.26 4.16
C VAL A 579 -25.52 -12.24 2.65
N HIS A 580 -24.51 -12.93 2.13
CA HIS A 580 -24.30 -13.18 0.71
C HIS A 580 -24.58 -14.65 0.44
N THR A 581 -25.64 -14.92 -0.33
CA THR A 581 -25.98 -16.27 -0.79
C THR A 581 -25.51 -16.41 -2.24
N ILE A 582 -24.68 -17.41 -2.49
CA ILE A 582 -24.20 -17.81 -3.81
C ILE A 582 -24.86 -19.15 -4.15
N ARG A 583 -25.53 -19.23 -5.30
CA ARG A 583 -26.17 -20.44 -5.83
C ARG A 583 -25.47 -20.78 -7.14
N GLU A 584 -24.47 -21.65 -7.04
CA GLU A 584 -23.61 -22.07 -8.15
C GLU A 584 -24.26 -23.23 -8.91
N ALA A 585 -24.08 -23.28 -10.24
CA ALA A 585 -24.74 -24.24 -11.14
C ALA A 585 -26.28 -24.23 -11.00
N ALA A 586 -26.85 -23.03 -10.94
CA ALA A 586 -28.26 -22.78 -10.67
C ALA A 586 -29.20 -23.48 -11.67
N GLY A 587 -30.07 -24.35 -11.16
CA GLY A 587 -31.02 -25.14 -11.95
C GLY A 587 -30.48 -26.47 -12.48
N LEU A 588 -29.21 -26.81 -12.23
CA LEU A 588 -28.61 -28.09 -12.61
C LEU A 588 -28.61 -29.09 -11.45
N ALA A 589 -28.43 -30.38 -11.76
CA ALA A 589 -28.32 -31.44 -10.75
C ALA A 589 -27.05 -31.33 -9.88
N SER A 590 -26.09 -30.50 -10.28
CA SER A 590 -24.86 -30.15 -9.55
C SER A 590 -24.96 -28.83 -8.78
N GLU A 591 -26.17 -28.27 -8.65
CA GLU A 591 -26.41 -27.03 -7.90
C GLU A 591 -25.89 -27.11 -6.47
N ARG A 592 -25.18 -26.07 -6.03
CA ARG A 592 -24.71 -25.93 -4.65
C ARG A 592 -24.88 -24.50 -4.14
N THR A 593 -25.23 -24.39 -2.87
CA THR A 593 -25.42 -23.10 -2.20
C THR A 593 -24.29 -22.86 -1.20
N VAL A 594 -23.72 -21.66 -1.24
CA VAL A 594 -22.82 -21.10 -0.23
C VAL A 594 -23.51 -19.90 0.40
N VAL A 595 -23.52 -19.81 1.73
CA VAL A 595 -24.02 -18.65 2.47
C VAL A 595 -22.90 -18.09 3.33
N VAL A 596 -22.45 -16.88 3.02
CA VAL A 596 -21.45 -16.13 3.79
C VAL A 596 -22.18 -15.09 4.63
N ARG A 597 -21.83 -14.97 5.92
CA ARG A 597 -22.37 -13.96 6.84
C ARG A 597 -21.23 -13.12 7.40
N THR A 598 -21.30 -11.81 7.19
CA THR A 598 -20.27 -10.83 7.58
C THR A 598 -20.88 -9.78 8.49
N ALA A 599 -20.24 -9.51 9.63
CA ALA A 599 -20.65 -8.48 10.59
C ALA A 599 -20.53 -7.09 9.96
N THR A 600 -21.63 -6.33 9.95
CA THR A 600 -21.69 -5.05 9.23
C THR A 600 -20.97 -3.90 9.93
N ASP A 601 -20.70 -4.00 11.23
CA ASP A 601 -19.98 -3.00 12.02
C ASP A 601 -18.46 -3.03 11.79
N SER A 602 -17.93 -4.22 11.56
CA SER A 602 -16.51 -4.58 11.61
C SER A 602 -15.99 -5.19 10.30
N ASN A 603 -16.85 -5.35 9.29
CA ASN A 603 -16.58 -6.07 8.03
C ASN A 603 -15.98 -7.48 8.24
N ARG A 604 -16.22 -8.12 9.40
CA ARG A 604 -15.62 -9.40 9.77
C ARG A 604 -16.49 -10.60 9.42
N LEU A 605 -15.86 -11.66 8.92
CA LEU A 605 -16.50 -12.95 8.73
C LEU A 605 -17.05 -13.49 10.06
N VAL A 606 -18.34 -13.87 10.06
CA VAL A 606 -19.07 -14.48 11.17
C VAL A 606 -19.34 -15.96 10.87
N SER A 607 -19.81 -16.30 9.65
CA SER A 607 -19.93 -17.71 9.24
C SER A 607 -19.85 -17.93 7.73
N VAL A 608 -19.48 -19.15 7.34
CA VAL A 608 -19.63 -19.70 5.98
C VAL A 608 -20.36 -21.03 6.06
N GLU A 609 -21.40 -21.20 5.26
CA GLU A 609 -22.22 -22.40 5.17
C GLU A 609 -22.17 -22.92 3.73
N GLN A 610 -21.81 -24.19 3.51
CA GLN A 610 -21.58 -24.77 2.19
C GLN A 610 -21.89 -26.27 2.23
N GLY A 611 -23.01 -26.67 1.61
CA GLY A 611 -23.52 -28.03 1.71
C GLY A 611 -23.69 -28.46 3.17
N ASP A 612 -23.24 -29.67 3.51
CA ASP A 612 -23.34 -30.24 4.86
C ASP A 612 -22.32 -29.65 5.88
N ARG A 613 -21.64 -28.54 5.56
CA ARG A 613 -20.63 -27.92 6.44
C ARG A 613 -20.96 -26.47 6.73
N ARG A 614 -20.93 -26.10 8.02
CA ARG A 614 -20.90 -24.70 8.48
C ARG A 614 -19.60 -24.42 9.24
N VAL A 615 -19.04 -23.23 9.07
CA VAL A 615 -17.91 -22.70 9.85
C VAL A 615 -18.39 -21.41 10.50
N ASP A 616 -18.25 -21.30 11.81
CA ASP A 616 -18.61 -20.13 12.62
C ASP A 616 -17.37 -19.54 13.29
N VAL A 617 -17.28 -18.21 13.38
CA VAL A 617 -16.18 -17.47 13.99
C VAL A 617 -16.72 -16.54 15.07
N VAL A 618 -16.32 -16.76 16.32
CA VAL A 618 -16.63 -15.87 17.46
C VAL A 618 -15.45 -14.95 17.68
N ARG A 619 -15.67 -13.64 17.82
CA ARG A 619 -14.62 -12.62 17.96
C ARG A 619 -14.77 -11.81 19.25
N ASN A 620 -13.66 -11.26 19.75
CA ASN A 620 -13.65 -10.31 20.87
C ASN A 620 -13.98 -8.88 20.38
N ALA A 621 -14.12 -7.92 21.31
CA ALA A 621 -14.41 -6.52 20.99
C ALA A 621 -13.28 -5.78 20.23
N ARG A 622 -12.09 -6.37 20.12
CA ARG A 622 -10.98 -5.89 19.28
C ARG A 622 -10.98 -6.54 17.88
N GLY A 623 -12.02 -7.31 17.55
CA GLY A 623 -12.17 -8.01 16.28
C GLY A 623 -11.40 -9.34 16.18
N GLN A 624 -10.64 -9.76 17.19
CA GLN A 624 -9.78 -10.95 17.12
C GLN A 624 -10.60 -12.24 17.33
N PRO A 625 -10.35 -13.34 16.61
CA PRO A 625 -11.13 -14.58 16.73
C PRO A 625 -10.84 -15.29 18.06
N LEU A 626 -11.85 -15.45 18.93
CA LEU A 626 -11.77 -16.24 20.16
C LEU A 626 -12.00 -17.73 19.91
N SER A 627 -12.83 -18.08 18.91
CA SER A 627 -12.97 -19.45 18.46
C SER A 627 -13.40 -19.55 17.00
N VAL A 628 -12.99 -20.64 16.36
CA VAL A 628 -13.42 -21.04 15.01
C VAL A 628 -13.97 -22.46 15.11
N SER A 629 -15.25 -22.63 14.78
CA SER A 629 -15.97 -23.90 14.92
C SER A 629 -16.45 -24.41 13.57
N THR A 630 -16.03 -25.61 13.18
CA THR A 630 -16.58 -26.31 12.01
C THR A 630 -17.63 -27.32 12.46
N THR A 631 -18.87 -27.12 12.04
CA THR A 631 -20.02 -27.98 12.29
C THR A 631 -20.36 -28.79 11.03
N ASP A 632 -20.38 -30.10 11.17
CA ASP A 632 -20.99 -31.02 10.19
C ASP A 632 -22.50 -31.05 10.44
N LEU A 633 -23.30 -30.60 9.47
CA LEU A 633 -24.74 -30.34 9.61
C LEU A 633 -25.60 -31.61 9.55
N VAL A 634 -25.04 -32.74 9.10
CA VAL A 634 -25.74 -34.03 9.02
C VAL A 634 -25.56 -34.84 10.31
N SER A 635 -24.36 -34.84 10.87
CA SER A 635 -24.03 -35.53 12.13
C SER A 635 -24.14 -34.66 13.38
N SER A 636 -24.28 -33.34 13.22
CA SER A 636 -24.13 -32.32 14.27
C SER A 636 -22.76 -32.34 14.97
N GLN A 637 -21.73 -32.92 14.35
CA GLN A 637 -20.39 -32.96 14.94
C GLN A 637 -19.68 -31.61 14.79
N VAL A 638 -19.39 -30.96 15.91
CA VAL A 638 -18.61 -29.72 15.97
C VAL A 638 -17.13 -30.03 16.24
N ARG A 639 -16.24 -29.29 15.57
CA ARG A 639 -14.79 -29.24 15.81
C ARG A 639 -14.40 -27.78 16.04
N THR A 640 -13.96 -27.43 17.24
CA THR A 640 -13.69 -26.04 17.62
C THR A 640 -12.22 -25.84 17.96
N THR A 641 -11.56 -24.89 17.29
CA THR A 641 -10.29 -24.31 17.72
C THR A 641 -10.59 -23.09 18.58
N THR A 642 -9.90 -22.90 19.70
CA THR A 642 -10.02 -21.68 20.53
C THR A 642 -8.70 -20.91 20.59
N TYR A 643 -8.79 -19.62 20.87
CA TYR A 643 -7.66 -18.68 20.85
C TYR A 643 -7.69 -17.83 22.12
N GLY A 644 -6.56 -17.80 22.83
CA GLY A 644 -6.34 -16.92 23.97
C GLY A 644 -5.41 -15.78 23.56
N TYR A 645 -5.67 -14.58 24.09
CA TYR A 645 -4.85 -13.39 23.86
C TYR A 645 -4.35 -12.83 25.19
N CYS A 646 -3.29 -12.02 25.14
CA CYS A 646 -2.82 -11.24 26.27
C CYS A 646 -3.85 -10.14 26.59
N GLU A 647 -4.50 -10.23 27.75
CA GLU A 647 -5.49 -9.24 28.20
C GLU A 647 -4.89 -8.20 29.14
N ALA A 648 -5.61 -7.11 29.44
CA ALA A 648 -5.10 -6.01 30.26
C ALA A 648 -4.58 -6.44 31.65
N ALA A 649 -5.17 -7.51 32.22
CA ALA A 649 -4.70 -8.12 33.47
C ALA A 649 -3.36 -8.87 33.32
N ASP A 650 -3.08 -9.44 32.14
CA ASP A 650 -1.77 -10.05 31.85
C ASP A 650 -0.70 -8.97 31.64
N VAL A 651 -1.04 -7.87 30.96
CA VAL A 651 -0.13 -6.74 30.71
C VAL A 651 0.26 -6.03 32.02
N ALA A 652 -0.67 -5.96 32.98
CA ALA A 652 -0.43 -5.37 34.30
C ALA A 652 0.30 -6.31 35.29
N ALA A 653 0.49 -7.60 34.96
CA ALA A 653 1.09 -8.56 35.88
C ALA A 653 2.64 -8.44 35.90
N PRO A 654 3.28 -8.29 37.08
CA PRO A 654 4.74 -8.20 37.17
C PRO A 654 5.45 -9.45 36.61
N GLY A 655 6.41 -9.24 35.71
CA GLY A 655 7.17 -10.34 35.08
C GLY A 655 6.40 -11.12 34.01
N SER A 656 5.25 -10.63 33.54
CA SER A 656 4.42 -11.26 32.52
C SER A 656 5.11 -11.34 31.15
N THR A 657 5.05 -12.53 30.52
CA THR A 657 5.41 -12.74 29.11
C THR A 657 4.29 -12.34 28.14
N CYS A 658 3.30 -11.58 28.61
CA CYS A 658 2.25 -10.93 27.84
C CYS A 658 2.38 -9.39 27.97
N PRO A 659 3.39 -8.77 27.33
CA PRO A 659 3.80 -7.37 27.55
C PRO A 659 2.92 -6.32 26.87
N GLN A 660 2.04 -6.73 25.95
CA GLN A 660 1.17 -5.86 25.16
C GLN A 660 -0.23 -6.49 25.01
N LEU A 661 -1.25 -5.65 24.90
CA LEU A 661 -2.65 -6.08 24.79
C LEU A 661 -2.92 -6.69 23.41
N GLY A 662 -3.62 -7.82 23.36
CA GLY A 662 -4.08 -8.44 22.12
C GLY A 662 -3.08 -9.37 21.44
N LEU A 663 -1.83 -9.47 21.90
CA LEU A 663 -0.88 -10.48 21.41
C LEU A 663 -1.44 -11.91 21.60
N LEU A 664 -1.19 -12.81 20.65
CA LEU A 664 -1.67 -14.19 20.68
C LEU A 664 -0.96 -15.00 21.78
N LYS A 665 -1.71 -15.53 22.74
CA LYS A 665 -1.20 -16.22 23.93
C LYS A 665 -1.30 -17.74 23.83
N THR A 666 -2.40 -18.24 23.28
CA THR A 666 -2.64 -19.68 23.06
C THR A 666 -3.50 -19.95 21.82
N ILE A 667 -3.28 -21.09 21.17
CA ILE A 667 -4.24 -21.75 20.28
C ILE A 667 -4.51 -23.12 20.88
N ASP A 668 -5.77 -23.47 21.13
CA ASP A 668 -6.20 -24.81 21.55
C ASP A 668 -6.95 -25.48 20.40
N GLY A 669 -6.61 -26.71 20.06
CA GLY A 669 -7.14 -27.36 18.87
C GLY A 669 -8.46 -28.11 19.10
N PRO A 670 -9.02 -28.73 18.05
CA PRO A 670 -10.31 -29.40 18.11
C PRO A 670 -10.23 -30.83 18.68
N ARG A 671 -9.09 -31.27 19.23
CA ARG A 671 -8.93 -32.63 19.78
C ARG A 671 -9.19 -32.68 21.27
N THR A 672 -9.89 -33.73 21.69
CA THR A 672 -10.17 -34.02 23.10
C THR A 672 -9.46 -35.29 23.60
N ASP A 673 -8.71 -35.98 22.72
CA ASP A 673 -8.04 -37.25 23.00
C ASP A 673 -6.53 -37.11 23.30
N VAL A 674 -5.91 -36.01 22.86
CA VAL A 674 -4.51 -35.63 23.14
C VAL A 674 -4.47 -34.10 23.22
N ALA A 675 -3.65 -33.55 24.12
CA ALA A 675 -3.42 -32.10 24.18
C ALA A 675 -2.76 -31.60 22.88
N ASP A 676 -3.44 -30.70 22.18
CA ASP A 676 -2.93 -30.01 20.98
C ASP A 676 -2.78 -28.49 21.15
N THR A 677 -2.89 -28.00 22.39
CA THR A 677 -2.65 -26.61 22.78
C THR A 677 -1.24 -26.15 22.42
N ARG A 678 -1.11 -25.06 21.66
CA ARG A 678 0.14 -24.33 21.41
C ARG A 678 0.11 -23.03 22.20
N SER A 679 1.15 -22.75 22.99
CA SER A 679 1.27 -21.48 23.74
C SER A 679 2.41 -20.63 23.23
N PHE A 680 2.27 -19.32 23.42
CA PHE A 680 3.22 -18.30 22.97
C PHE A 680 3.62 -17.44 24.17
N SER A 681 4.80 -16.84 24.12
CA SER A 681 5.30 -15.93 25.14
C SER A 681 6.28 -14.94 24.53
N TYR A 682 6.28 -13.72 25.03
CA TYR A 682 6.94 -12.57 24.41
C TYR A 682 7.95 -11.93 25.36
N HIS A 683 8.90 -11.17 24.81
CA HIS A 683 9.92 -10.47 25.58
C HIS A 683 9.27 -9.37 26.47
N PRO A 684 9.41 -9.43 27.81
CA PRO A 684 8.65 -8.58 28.74
C PRO A 684 9.11 -7.12 28.74
N ALA A 685 10.34 -6.88 28.29
CA ALA A 685 11.00 -5.60 28.11
C ALA A 685 11.94 -5.70 26.89
N ASP A 686 12.46 -4.56 26.44
CA ASP A 686 13.54 -4.52 25.45
C ASP A 686 14.85 -5.06 26.04
N ASP A 687 15.77 -5.52 25.19
CA ASP A 687 17.14 -5.80 25.67
C ASP A 687 17.86 -4.51 26.08
N ASN A 688 18.82 -4.65 27.00
CA ASN A 688 19.66 -3.58 27.52
C ASN A 688 20.44 -2.83 26.41
N GLY A 689 20.82 -3.51 25.32
CA GLY A 689 21.51 -2.89 24.18
C GLY A 689 20.62 -1.92 23.39
N CYS A 690 19.30 -2.14 23.37
CA CYS A 690 18.32 -1.28 22.67
C CYS A 690 18.25 0.16 23.22
N ALA A 691 18.76 0.41 24.43
CA ALA A 691 18.87 1.75 25.01
C ALA A 691 20.02 2.60 24.40
N THR A 692 20.83 2.04 23.50
CA THR A 692 21.97 2.73 22.86
C THR A 692 21.90 2.64 21.34
N PRO A 693 22.00 3.76 20.58
CA PRO A 693 21.91 3.75 19.11
C PRO A 693 22.97 2.92 18.36
N THR A 694 24.01 2.44 19.06
CA THR A 694 25.07 1.58 18.52
C THR A 694 25.18 0.24 19.25
N GLY A 695 24.19 -0.12 20.08
CA GLY A 695 24.13 -1.40 20.77
C GLY A 695 23.50 -2.49 19.89
N ALA A 696 23.87 -3.75 20.13
CA ALA A 696 23.10 -4.87 19.61
C ALA A 696 21.75 -4.91 20.35
N CYS A 697 20.66 -4.68 19.63
CA CYS A 697 19.29 -4.74 20.17
C CYS A 697 18.70 -6.11 19.84
N ASP A 698 19.07 -7.13 20.61
CA ASP A 698 18.75 -8.54 20.34
C ASP A 698 17.23 -8.81 20.32
N PHE A 699 16.43 -8.05 21.08
CA PHE A 699 14.96 -8.12 21.04
C PHE A 699 14.34 -6.85 21.63
N ARG A 700 13.12 -6.52 21.19
CA ARG A 700 12.30 -5.43 21.74
C ARG A 700 11.09 -5.97 22.49
N LYS A 701 10.51 -5.15 23.37
CA LYS A 701 9.33 -5.50 24.16
C LYS A 701 8.16 -5.88 23.26
N GLY A 702 7.63 -7.10 23.44
CA GLY A 702 6.53 -7.62 22.62
C GLY A 702 6.98 -8.40 21.38
N ASP A 703 8.28 -8.55 21.11
CA ASP A 703 8.78 -9.56 20.19
C ASP A 703 8.48 -10.97 20.73
N LEU A 704 8.30 -11.95 19.83
CA LEU A 704 7.97 -13.33 20.20
C LEU A 704 9.22 -14.03 20.75
N TRP A 705 9.17 -14.46 22.01
CA TRP A 705 10.28 -15.13 22.67
C TRP A 705 10.19 -16.65 22.53
N LYS A 706 9.02 -17.24 22.82
CA LYS A 706 8.84 -18.69 22.97
C LYS A 706 7.55 -19.20 22.34
N VAL A 707 7.65 -20.38 21.73
CA VAL A 707 6.52 -21.16 21.22
C VAL A 707 6.59 -22.56 21.82
N THR A 708 5.56 -22.97 22.56
CA THR A 708 5.47 -24.31 23.14
C THR A 708 4.37 -25.09 22.43
N ASN A 709 4.64 -26.32 22.00
CA ASN A 709 3.63 -27.19 21.39
C ASN A 709 2.88 -28.06 22.42
N GLY A 710 1.84 -28.79 22.00
CA GLY A 710 1.02 -29.64 22.88
C GLY A 710 1.75 -30.83 23.53
N LEU A 711 2.99 -31.10 23.14
CA LEU A 711 3.87 -32.08 23.81
C LEU A 711 4.79 -31.43 24.85
N GLY A 712 4.68 -30.12 25.09
CA GLY A 712 5.55 -29.36 25.98
C GLY A 712 6.92 -29.04 25.39
N GLN A 713 7.14 -29.28 24.09
CA GLN A 713 8.39 -28.95 23.42
C GLN A 713 8.44 -27.45 23.11
N VAL A 714 9.53 -26.79 23.47
CA VAL A 714 9.73 -25.34 23.33
C VAL A 714 10.67 -25.05 22.15
N GLN A 715 10.26 -24.15 21.27
CA GLN A 715 11.16 -23.39 20.40
C GLN A 715 11.36 -21.99 21.00
N GLU A 716 12.60 -21.53 21.07
CA GLU A 716 12.98 -20.21 21.58
C GLU A 716 13.54 -19.37 20.45
N ILE A 717 13.09 -18.13 20.31
CA ILE A 717 13.72 -17.12 19.48
C ILE A 717 14.73 -16.42 20.39
N LEU A 718 16.01 -16.47 20.00
CA LEU A 718 17.12 -15.98 20.82
C LEU A 718 17.37 -14.50 20.57
N ALA A 719 17.36 -14.10 19.30
CA ALA A 719 17.54 -12.72 18.89
C ALA A 719 16.90 -12.43 17.52
N TYR A 720 16.70 -11.14 17.28
CA TYR A 720 16.24 -10.50 16.05
C TYR A 720 17.35 -9.62 15.49
N ASP A 721 17.26 -9.28 14.21
CA ASP A 721 18.05 -8.18 13.64
C ASP A 721 17.35 -6.82 13.90
N PRO A 722 18.01 -5.67 13.62
CA PRO A 722 17.39 -4.35 13.81
C PRO A 722 16.05 -4.19 13.07
N ALA A 723 15.92 -4.83 11.89
CA ALA A 723 14.70 -4.84 11.10
C ALA A 723 13.56 -5.69 11.69
N GLY A 724 13.79 -6.42 12.79
CA GLY A 724 12.78 -7.27 13.42
C GLY A 724 12.55 -8.59 12.69
N ARG A 725 13.49 -9.00 11.84
CA ARG A 725 13.55 -10.36 11.28
C ARG A 725 14.28 -11.25 12.28
N VAL A 726 13.88 -12.52 12.35
CA VAL A 726 14.46 -13.49 13.30
C VAL A 726 15.93 -13.76 12.92
N TRP A 727 16.87 -13.40 13.81
CA TRP A 727 18.30 -13.64 13.58
C TRP A 727 18.75 -15.01 14.08
N ALA A 728 18.22 -15.50 15.21
CA ALA A 728 18.52 -16.85 15.69
C ALA A 728 17.35 -17.49 16.46
N THR A 729 17.21 -18.81 16.29
CA THR A 729 16.28 -19.65 17.07
C THR A 729 16.98 -20.88 17.62
N GLN A 730 16.50 -21.37 18.77
CA GLN A 730 16.86 -22.67 19.34
C GLN A 730 15.65 -23.61 19.28
N ASP A 731 15.87 -24.83 18.79
CA ASP A 731 14.85 -25.88 18.76
C ASP A 731 14.73 -26.63 20.11
N ALA A 732 13.73 -27.50 20.22
CA ALA A 732 13.46 -28.27 21.43
C ALA A 732 14.53 -29.35 21.75
N ASN A 733 15.52 -29.55 20.88
CA ASN A 733 16.69 -30.41 21.10
C ASN A 733 17.93 -29.58 21.51
N GLY A 734 17.82 -28.25 21.57
CA GLY A 734 18.91 -27.33 21.87
C GLY A 734 19.70 -26.86 20.64
N VAL A 735 19.33 -27.28 19.43
CA VAL A 735 20.04 -26.91 18.19
C VAL A 735 19.73 -25.47 17.84
N VAL A 736 20.77 -24.65 17.68
CA VAL A 736 20.63 -23.25 17.25
C VAL A 736 20.72 -23.15 15.73
N THR A 737 19.80 -22.39 15.15
CA THR A 737 19.81 -21.99 13.73
C THR A 737 19.80 -20.47 13.63
N ALA A 738 20.83 -19.92 12.99
CA ALA A 738 20.98 -18.50 12.71
C ALA A 738 20.63 -18.18 11.24
N TYR A 739 20.17 -16.95 11.00
CA TYR A 739 19.67 -16.46 9.72
C TYR A 739 20.38 -15.14 9.36
N GLY A 740 21.03 -15.13 8.19
CA GLY A 740 21.65 -13.94 7.61
C GLY A 740 20.75 -13.35 6.52
N TYR A 741 20.62 -12.02 6.48
CA TYR A 741 19.82 -11.33 5.49
C TYR A 741 20.63 -10.31 4.68
N THR A 742 20.21 -10.09 3.43
CA THR A 742 20.65 -8.96 2.61
C THR A 742 20.09 -7.63 3.15
N PRO A 743 20.71 -6.48 2.84
CA PRO A 743 20.19 -5.16 3.19
C PRO A 743 18.75 -4.90 2.68
N ARG A 744 18.36 -5.51 1.56
CA ARG A 744 17.05 -5.32 0.90
C ARG A 744 15.87 -6.08 1.53
N GLY A 745 16.12 -7.04 2.42
CA GLY A 745 15.06 -7.90 2.97
C GLY A 745 15.39 -9.39 2.92
N TRP A 746 15.96 -9.84 1.79
CA TRP A 746 16.02 -11.25 1.40
C TRP A 746 16.97 -12.10 2.26
N LEU A 747 16.65 -13.38 2.47
CA LEU A 747 17.45 -14.32 3.25
C LEU A 747 18.72 -14.73 2.50
N ALA A 748 19.88 -14.23 2.95
CA ALA A 748 21.20 -14.50 2.37
C ALA A 748 21.83 -15.82 2.84
N GLY A 749 21.42 -16.34 4.00
CA GLY A 749 21.92 -17.63 4.48
C GLY A 749 21.22 -18.17 5.73
N VAL A 750 21.39 -19.48 5.94
CA VAL A 750 20.88 -20.22 7.11
C VAL A 750 22.02 -21.08 7.64
N GLN A 751 22.41 -20.90 8.90
CA GLN A 751 23.52 -21.59 9.54
C GLN A 751 23.01 -22.36 10.76
N VAL A 752 23.07 -23.68 10.70
CA VAL A 752 22.82 -24.55 11.86
C VAL A 752 24.13 -24.72 12.62
N TRP A 753 24.16 -24.35 13.90
CA TRP A 753 25.36 -24.48 14.74
C TRP A 753 25.58 -25.93 15.19
N GLY A 754 26.84 -26.35 15.19
CA GLY A 754 27.29 -27.65 15.72
C GLY A 754 27.82 -27.55 17.16
N GLU A 755 28.53 -28.60 17.59
CA GLU A 755 29.32 -28.54 18.85
C GLU A 755 30.58 -27.66 18.71
N THR A 756 31.03 -27.43 17.47
CA THR A 756 32.16 -26.57 17.11
C THR A 756 31.88 -25.85 15.79
N GLU A 757 32.61 -24.76 15.50
CA GLU A 757 32.52 -24.03 14.21
C GLU A 757 32.83 -24.93 12.97
N ALA A 758 33.51 -26.06 13.15
CA ALA A 758 33.74 -27.04 12.08
C ALA A 758 32.54 -27.98 11.86
N ASP A 759 31.63 -28.07 12.84
CA ASP A 759 30.41 -28.84 12.79
C ASP A 759 29.20 -28.05 12.28
N ASP A 760 29.33 -26.72 12.15
CA ASP A 760 28.35 -25.81 11.58
C ASP A 760 27.99 -26.16 10.13
N ARG A 761 26.72 -25.95 9.77
CA ARG A 761 26.17 -26.28 8.46
C ARG A 761 25.44 -25.09 7.86
N THR A 762 26.19 -24.28 7.12
CA THR A 762 25.69 -23.08 6.43
C THR A 762 25.19 -23.38 5.03
N THR A 763 23.97 -22.93 4.72
CA THR A 763 23.46 -22.78 3.34
C THR A 763 23.50 -21.31 2.98
N LEU A 764 24.11 -20.96 1.86
CA LEU A 764 24.14 -19.59 1.33
C LEU A 764 23.18 -19.45 0.15
N ILE A 765 22.60 -18.26 0.00
CA ILE A 765 21.67 -17.89 -1.07
C ILE A 765 22.15 -16.55 -1.66
N ASP A 766 22.70 -16.61 -2.87
CA ASP A 766 23.15 -15.45 -3.64
C ASP A 766 22.00 -14.93 -4.51
N TYR A 767 21.98 -13.62 -4.77
CA TYR A 767 20.94 -12.94 -5.55
C TYR A 767 21.55 -12.12 -6.70
N LEU A 768 20.78 -11.92 -7.77
CA LEU A 768 21.00 -10.82 -8.71
C LEU A 768 20.61 -9.49 -8.02
N PRO A 769 21.16 -8.33 -8.45
CA PRO A 769 20.75 -7.01 -7.95
C PRO A 769 19.22 -6.77 -8.03
N SER A 770 18.59 -7.32 -9.08
CA SER A 770 17.16 -7.30 -9.37
C SER A 770 16.31 -8.29 -8.53
N GLY A 771 16.90 -9.04 -7.60
CA GLY A 771 16.19 -9.82 -6.58
C GLY A 771 15.82 -11.26 -6.93
N GLN A 772 16.15 -11.75 -8.12
CA GLN A 772 16.09 -13.18 -8.42
C GLN A 772 17.26 -13.90 -7.72
N VAL A 773 17.03 -15.10 -7.18
CA VAL A 773 18.09 -15.95 -6.62
C VAL A 773 19.03 -16.37 -7.76
N SER A 774 20.30 -16.00 -7.69
CA SER A 774 21.31 -16.36 -8.69
C SER A 774 21.97 -17.71 -8.38
N ARG A 775 22.19 -18.02 -7.09
CA ARG A 775 22.82 -19.29 -6.68
C ARG A 775 22.38 -19.72 -5.28
N ILE A 776 22.36 -21.02 -5.03
CA ILE A 776 22.23 -21.63 -3.70
C ILE A 776 23.40 -22.57 -3.48
N THR A 777 24.11 -22.42 -2.36
CA THR A 777 25.28 -23.22 -1.98
C THR A 777 25.01 -23.93 -0.64
N PRO A 778 24.63 -25.22 -0.62
CA PRO A 778 24.42 -25.98 0.61
C PRO A 778 25.73 -26.31 1.38
N PRO A 779 25.64 -26.87 2.60
CA PRO A 779 26.79 -27.09 3.49
C PRO A 779 27.84 -28.10 3.01
N ASP A 780 27.62 -28.79 1.88
CA ASP A 780 28.59 -29.68 1.25
C ASP A 780 29.47 -28.98 0.19
N GLY A 781 29.26 -27.67 -0.04
CA GLY A 781 30.01 -26.86 -1.00
C GLY A 781 29.68 -27.15 -2.46
N ALA A 782 28.71 -28.04 -2.73
CA ALA A 782 28.04 -28.06 -4.02
C ALA A 782 27.19 -26.79 -4.19
N TRP A 783 26.79 -26.49 -5.43
CA TRP A 783 25.89 -25.37 -5.68
C TRP A 783 24.92 -25.64 -6.82
N ILE A 784 23.82 -24.88 -6.82
CA ILE A 784 22.84 -24.79 -7.90
C ILE A 784 22.76 -23.32 -8.31
N GLU A 785 22.93 -23.05 -9.59
CA GLU A 785 22.94 -21.69 -10.18
C GLU A 785 21.75 -21.53 -11.14
N TYR A 786 21.26 -20.30 -11.28
CA TYR A 786 20.01 -19.97 -11.96
C TYR A 786 20.25 -18.83 -12.96
N ASP A 787 20.11 -19.14 -14.25
CA ASP A 787 20.28 -18.18 -15.34
C ASP A 787 18.93 -17.55 -15.72
N TYR A 788 18.91 -16.23 -15.87
CA TYR A 788 17.74 -15.44 -16.26
C TYR A 788 17.99 -14.71 -17.58
N ASP A 789 16.94 -14.52 -18.39
CA ASP A 789 16.99 -13.60 -19.52
C ASP A 789 16.79 -12.14 -19.09
N ASP A 790 16.89 -11.22 -20.06
CA ASP A 790 16.83 -9.79 -19.78
C ASP A 790 15.41 -9.33 -19.36
N ALA A 791 14.38 -10.10 -19.72
CA ALA A 791 13.02 -10.00 -19.18
C ALA A 791 12.83 -10.65 -17.79
N GLN A 792 13.93 -11.01 -17.11
CA GLN A 792 13.98 -11.60 -15.77
C GLN A 792 13.34 -13.01 -15.62
N ARG A 793 13.28 -13.78 -16.71
CA ARG A 793 12.66 -15.13 -16.74
C ARG A 793 13.71 -16.22 -16.68
N LEU A 794 13.48 -17.26 -15.88
CA LEU A 794 14.45 -18.35 -15.67
C LEU A 794 14.63 -19.19 -16.95
N VAL A 795 15.79 -19.10 -17.59
CA VAL A 795 16.14 -19.80 -18.84
C VAL A 795 17.05 -21.01 -18.64
N ALA A 796 17.81 -21.11 -17.54
CA ALA A 796 18.52 -22.34 -17.21
C ALA A 796 18.78 -22.51 -15.70
N VAL A 797 19.12 -23.75 -15.31
CA VAL A 797 19.60 -24.12 -13.98
C VAL A 797 20.84 -25.00 -14.14
N ARG A 798 21.91 -24.73 -13.39
CA ARG A 798 23.20 -25.45 -13.47
C ARG A 798 23.57 -26.07 -12.12
N ASP A 799 24.34 -27.16 -12.13
CA ASP A 799 25.00 -27.68 -10.92
C ASP A 799 26.52 -27.47 -10.93
N SER A 800 27.13 -27.56 -9.75
CA SER A 800 28.57 -27.44 -9.54
C SER A 800 29.43 -28.55 -10.19
N ALA A 801 28.81 -29.56 -10.83
CA ALA A 801 29.48 -30.53 -11.67
C ALA A 801 29.40 -30.18 -13.17
N GLY A 802 28.81 -29.03 -13.51
CA GLY A 802 28.68 -28.48 -14.86
C GLY A 802 27.50 -29.02 -15.67
N ASN A 803 26.62 -29.84 -15.07
CA ASN A 803 25.40 -30.26 -15.75
C ASN A 803 24.39 -29.11 -15.77
N SER A 804 23.52 -29.05 -16.78
CA SER A 804 22.50 -28.00 -16.88
C SER A 804 21.12 -28.52 -17.29
N LEU A 805 20.09 -27.81 -16.86
CA LEU A 805 18.72 -27.92 -17.34
C LEU A 805 18.36 -26.58 -18.00
N GLN A 806 18.21 -26.56 -19.32
CA GLN A 806 17.96 -25.37 -20.14
C GLN A 806 16.50 -25.35 -20.59
N TYR A 807 15.90 -24.17 -20.68
CA TYR A 807 14.53 -23.98 -21.14
C TYR A 807 14.50 -23.13 -22.41
N THR A 808 13.76 -23.58 -23.43
CA THR A 808 13.32 -22.68 -24.49
C THR A 808 11.97 -22.13 -24.10
N LEU A 809 11.93 -20.82 -23.87
CA LEU A 809 10.73 -20.06 -23.57
C LEU A 809 10.20 -19.42 -24.85
N ASP A 810 8.89 -19.38 -24.99
CA ASP A 810 8.22 -18.34 -25.77
C ASP A 810 8.18 -17.01 -24.98
N LEU A 811 7.51 -15.96 -25.45
CA LEU A 811 7.35 -14.69 -24.72
C LEU A 811 6.63 -14.86 -23.36
N ALA A 812 6.11 -16.06 -23.02
CA ALA A 812 5.49 -16.41 -21.73
C ALA A 812 6.39 -16.93 -20.63
N GLY A 813 7.47 -17.60 -21.01
CA GLY A 813 8.00 -18.63 -20.13
C GLY A 813 7.23 -19.96 -20.18
N ASN A 814 6.36 -20.18 -21.19
CA ASN A 814 5.86 -21.51 -21.50
C ASN A 814 7.04 -22.29 -22.05
N ARG A 815 7.27 -23.48 -21.53
CA ARG A 815 8.51 -24.22 -21.77
C ARG A 815 8.38 -25.06 -23.04
N LEU A 816 8.46 -24.39 -24.20
CA LEU A 816 8.48 -25.01 -25.54
C LEU A 816 9.49 -26.16 -25.62
N ALA A 817 10.63 -26.04 -24.94
CA ALA A 817 11.56 -27.14 -24.71
C ALA A 817 12.16 -27.09 -23.30
N GLU A 818 12.55 -28.26 -22.81
CA GLU A 818 13.27 -28.47 -21.56
C GLU A 818 14.38 -29.52 -21.77
N GLU A 819 15.64 -29.09 -21.70
CA GLU A 819 16.81 -29.88 -22.12
C GLU A 819 17.78 -30.13 -20.96
N SER A 820 18.04 -31.40 -20.63
CA SER A 820 19.10 -31.78 -19.69
C SER A 820 20.39 -32.09 -20.44
N ARG A 821 21.49 -31.40 -20.10
CA ARG A 821 22.83 -31.57 -20.68
C ARG A 821 23.86 -31.89 -19.60
N ASP A 822 24.92 -32.60 -19.96
CA ASP A 822 26.08 -32.80 -19.06
C ASP A 822 27.12 -31.67 -19.21
N SER A 823 28.21 -31.76 -18.45
CA SER A 823 29.33 -30.81 -18.50
C SER A 823 30.17 -30.84 -19.79
N GLY A 824 29.84 -31.72 -20.74
CA GLY A 824 30.32 -31.68 -22.13
C GLY A 824 29.33 -31.03 -23.10
N ASP A 825 28.29 -30.35 -22.58
CA ASP A 825 27.11 -29.84 -23.30
C ASP A 825 26.29 -30.92 -24.05
N ALA A 826 26.56 -32.20 -23.81
CA ALA A 826 25.94 -33.27 -24.57
C ALA A 826 24.54 -33.59 -24.02
N LEU A 827 23.51 -33.27 -24.82
CA LEU A 827 22.09 -33.52 -24.54
C LEU A 827 21.83 -34.97 -24.08
N LYS A 828 21.18 -35.10 -22.91
CA LYS A 828 20.82 -36.39 -22.27
C LYS A 828 19.33 -36.65 -22.22
N ARG A 829 18.52 -35.58 -22.20
CA ARG A 829 17.05 -35.60 -22.26
C ARG A 829 16.59 -34.30 -22.90
N THR A 830 15.56 -34.39 -23.72
CA THR A 830 14.75 -33.25 -24.16
C THR A 830 13.27 -33.59 -23.94
N LEU A 831 12.45 -32.55 -23.78
CA LEU A 831 11.01 -32.62 -23.58
C LEU A 831 10.40 -31.39 -24.24
N SER A 832 9.74 -31.57 -25.38
CA SER A 832 9.13 -30.48 -26.15
C SER A 832 7.65 -30.32 -25.81
N ARG A 833 7.13 -29.09 -25.92
CA ARG A 833 5.74 -28.74 -25.64
C ARG A 833 5.17 -27.81 -26.70
N VAL A 834 3.91 -28.03 -27.06
CA VAL A 834 3.12 -27.16 -27.92
C VAL A 834 1.94 -26.64 -27.10
N TYR A 835 1.71 -25.34 -27.16
CA TYR A 835 0.62 -24.67 -26.45
C TYR A 835 -0.39 -24.14 -27.47
N ASN A 836 -1.68 -24.11 -27.10
CA ASN A 836 -2.71 -23.47 -27.91
C ASN A 836 -2.66 -21.94 -27.73
N GLN A 837 -3.50 -21.21 -28.46
CA GLN A 837 -3.54 -19.74 -28.40
C GLN A 837 -3.89 -19.20 -26.99
N LEU A 838 -4.56 -19.98 -26.15
CA LEU A 838 -4.93 -19.61 -24.78
C LEU A 838 -3.83 -19.95 -23.73
N GLY A 839 -2.63 -20.36 -24.19
CA GLY A 839 -1.53 -20.76 -23.30
C GLY A 839 -1.74 -22.11 -22.62
N GLN A 840 -2.73 -22.90 -23.03
CA GLN A 840 -2.97 -24.25 -22.50
C GLN A 840 -2.06 -25.25 -23.24
N LEU A 841 -1.54 -26.25 -22.52
CA LEU A 841 -0.65 -27.27 -23.09
C LEU A 841 -1.44 -28.18 -24.03
N ALA A 842 -1.25 -28.08 -25.34
CA ALA A 842 -1.94 -28.92 -26.33
C ALA A 842 -1.26 -30.28 -26.52
N THR A 843 0.07 -30.30 -26.59
CA THR A 843 0.88 -31.51 -26.78
C THR A 843 2.17 -31.42 -25.98
N GLN A 844 2.62 -32.53 -25.39
CA GLN A 844 3.98 -32.71 -24.87
C GLN A 844 4.61 -33.95 -25.49
N ALA A 845 5.87 -33.89 -25.95
CA ALA A 845 6.55 -35.04 -26.54
C ALA A 845 7.94 -35.27 -25.93
N ASP A 846 8.30 -36.54 -25.71
CA ASP A 846 9.57 -36.94 -25.11
C ASP A 846 10.74 -36.99 -26.12
N ALA A 847 11.93 -37.37 -25.66
CA ALA A 847 13.13 -37.50 -26.49
C ALA A 847 13.05 -38.62 -27.57
N GLY A 848 12.01 -39.46 -27.56
CA GLY A 848 11.68 -40.39 -28.64
C GLY A 848 10.64 -39.85 -29.63
N ALA A 849 10.23 -38.59 -29.47
CA ALA A 849 9.10 -37.95 -30.15
C ALA A 849 7.75 -38.67 -29.91
N ASN A 850 7.59 -39.33 -28.76
CA ASN A 850 6.31 -39.92 -28.35
C ASN A 850 5.40 -38.81 -27.81
N PRO A 851 4.28 -38.47 -28.48
CA PRO A 851 3.41 -37.38 -28.04
C PRO A 851 2.51 -37.79 -26.86
N THR A 852 1.99 -36.80 -26.17
CA THR A 852 0.83 -36.90 -25.28
C THR A 852 0.05 -35.63 -25.47
N ASP A 853 -1.19 -35.76 -25.94
CA ASP A 853 -2.07 -34.66 -26.31
C ASP A 853 -3.12 -34.43 -25.23
N PHE A 854 -3.58 -33.19 -25.09
CA PHE A 854 -4.51 -32.76 -24.04
C PHE A 854 -5.64 -31.92 -24.67
N THR A 855 -6.90 -32.23 -24.34
CA THR A 855 -8.06 -31.39 -24.70
C THR A 855 -8.64 -30.71 -23.48
N TYR A 856 -9.32 -29.58 -23.70
CA TYR A 856 -9.91 -28.77 -22.63
C TYR A 856 -11.37 -28.45 -22.96
N ASP A 857 -12.22 -28.39 -21.93
CA ASP A 857 -13.58 -27.87 -22.07
C ASP A 857 -13.58 -26.33 -22.26
N ALA A 858 -14.76 -25.77 -22.53
CA ALA A 858 -14.91 -24.32 -22.73
C ALA A 858 -14.50 -23.50 -21.48
N ASN A 859 -14.56 -24.06 -20.28
CA ASN A 859 -14.10 -23.41 -19.05
C ASN A 859 -12.59 -23.56 -18.80
N GLY A 860 -11.88 -24.33 -19.64
CA GLY A 860 -10.46 -24.59 -19.52
C GLY A 860 -10.10 -25.74 -18.57
N ASN A 861 -11.06 -26.57 -18.17
CA ASN A 861 -10.79 -27.81 -17.44
C ASN A 861 -10.22 -28.85 -18.40
N LEU A 862 -9.27 -29.67 -17.93
CA LEU A 862 -8.71 -30.77 -18.71
C LEU A 862 -9.79 -31.85 -18.94
N GLU A 863 -10.13 -32.08 -20.21
CA GLU A 863 -11.20 -32.98 -20.64
C GLU A 863 -10.65 -34.38 -20.99
N THR A 864 -9.61 -34.46 -21.83
CA THR A 864 -8.95 -35.72 -22.20
C THR A 864 -7.43 -35.63 -22.15
N VAL A 865 -6.78 -36.78 -21.98
CA VAL A 865 -5.33 -36.96 -22.16
C VAL A 865 -5.11 -38.16 -23.06
N THR A 866 -4.61 -37.93 -24.27
CA THR A 866 -4.33 -39.01 -25.24
C THR A 866 -2.84 -39.33 -25.24
N ASP A 867 -2.45 -40.56 -24.93
CA ASP A 867 -1.04 -40.97 -24.92
C ASP A 867 -0.48 -41.35 -26.31
N ALA A 868 0.83 -41.61 -26.39
CA ALA A 868 1.54 -41.98 -27.62
C ALA A 868 1.08 -43.29 -28.27
N LEU A 869 0.21 -44.08 -27.61
CA LEU A 869 -0.43 -45.28 -28.13
C LEU A 869 -1.91 -45.04 -28.48
N SER A 870 -2.32 -43.76 -28.54
CA SER A 870 -3.69 -43.29 -28.76
C SER A 870 -4.70 -43.83 -27.72
N ARG A 871 -4.25 -43.97 -26.46
CA ARG A 871 -5.12 -44.33 -25.34
C ARG A 871 -5.58 -43.07 -24.60
N VAL A 872 -6.86 -43.06 -24.23
CA VAL A 872 -7.54 -42.02 -23.42
C VAL A 872 -7.97 -42.65 -22.10
#